data_AF-A0A953N572-F1
#
_entry.id   AF-A0A953N572-F1
#
_cell.length_a   1.000
_cell.length_b   1.000
_cell.length_c   1.000
_cell.angle_alpha   90.00
_cell.angle_beta   90.00
_cell.angle_gamma   90.00
#
_symmetry.space_group_name_H-M   'P 1'
#
loop_
_entity.id
_entity.type
_entity.pdbx_description
1 polymer ?
#
loop_
_entity_poly.entity_id
_entity_poly.type
_entity_poly.pdbx_seq_one_letter_code
_entity_poly.pdbx_strand_id
1 'polypeptide(L)'
;MNKYYYIPVNSLNFNNILSSESISPVSFYEKRGFGFKRFDRINANPFQNSILAYNKVPLLSDIRSDREEYPLYVGVPEKYLSESYSSKSIDNIDIIQTDRSIYINWMECFFLTRTEEEKKKIIASTRRSIEVKNVDNYTNNIYVLEEFDIESFNWNESVIADLSDAKNSNQSEILRDQKINKFKGFVYAYASGKLKEQPEEMAEGSRYFQEFINSFSALMNDLSVLTRNYKAKKVKFDYTSTKKKIAHLVEITERIKFLFVAFEQSDIDNLIQKSFNADKNDIEILNKLQYQSTRINVYSLVSDFIKSRDNSLYTIDELLEVLIDNVNEFLDNSSLENYKSLNDNFDRYTSIINNKIRDYKSIIARENALDSINININEGLTEVKTTFNEISEDENLVYRLIVNEVLSRVELSSTDEIAQCRQGIIQNVATLVKSSKGEKHESVIFLRKLYKSLITVGVGFKINESEDNALKSLACFLSRYSEMEKLQDFMDRNKFYHYGLAFGIWGAAYGYANISKILMESLTSDDEKLSLVTRYINKTIFNQEIDQNGLKAYIETFGEKKPMPTKPKWKIDAERINREQSKENSIEEEQPSYETNQIKDYTKSSINKSEQLDIFQTPEQGEDTNSKGSVVVDPEIKNGRDSSNKLGFMDLIIQDDLIGKRPDWVSLIETSFNQFNEELKANPDMGIGSKKHEFERLLAEGKRLDKIKGFGAQKINEVIRIFITYIQSNE
;
A
#
# COMPACT_ATOMS: atom_id res chain seq x y z
N MET A 1 34.14 -8.21 19.26
CA MET A 1 33.59 -7.71 17.98
C MET A 1 32.91 -8.87 17.29
N ASN A 2 31.69 -8.69 16.79
CA ASN A 2 31.00 -9.73 16.04
C ASN A 2 31.73 -9.94 14.70
N LYS A 3 32.09 -11.18 14.38
CA LYS A 3 32.61 -11.55 13.06
C LYS A 3 31.46 -11.45 12.05
N TYR A 4 31.72 -10.90 10.87
CA TYR A 4 30.74 -10.83 9.79
C TYR A 4 31.11 -11.76 8.65
N TYR A 5 30.08 -12.22 7.95
CA TYR A 5 30.18 -13.00 6.73
C TYR A 5 29.37 -12.31 5.62
N TYR A 6 29.81 -12.52 4.38
CA TYR A 6 29.25 -11.88 3.19
C TYR A 6 28.61 -12.93 2.30
N ILE A 7 27.33 -12.73 1.99
CA ILE A 7 26.56 -13.58 1.09
C ILE A 7 26.44 -12.85 -0.25
N PRO A 8 27.12 -13.30 -1.31
CA PRO A 8 26.94 -12.72 -2.64
C PRO A 8 25.57 -13.11 -3.19
N VAL A 9 24.84 -12.11 -3.67
CA VAL A 9 23.53 -12.24 -4.31
C VAL A 9 23.48 -11.39 -5.57
N ASN A 10 22.55 -11.72 -6.47
CA ASN A 10 22.23 -10.87 -7.61
C ASN A 10 21.38 -9.67 -7.15
N SER A 11 21.65 -8.46 -7.66
CA SER A 11 20.87 -7.25 -7.35
C SER A 11 19.38 -7.36 -7.68
N LEU A 12 18.97 -8.22 -8.64
CA LEU A 12 17.57 -8.52 -8.94
C LEU A 12 16.82 -9.13 -7.75
N ASN A 13 17.52 -9.78 -6.82
CA ASN A 13 16.93 -10.37 -5.63
C ASN A 13 16.70 -9.38 -4.50
N PHE A 14 17.17 -8.14 -4.60
CA PHE A 14 17.16 -7.22 -3.48
C PHE A 14 15.75 -6.97 -2.92
N ASN A 15 14.79 -6.66 -3.78
CA ASN A 15 13.39 -6.49 -3.34
C ASN A 15 12.80 -7.80 -2.78
N ASN A 16 13.19 -8.95 -3.32
CA ASN A 16 12.74 -10.23 -2.81
C ASN A 16 13.25 -10.48 -1.39
N ILE A 17 14.55 -10.28 -1.15
CA ILE A 17 15.19 -10.41 0.15
C ILE A 17 14.51 -9.49 1.18
N LEU A 18 14.28 -8.22 0.83
CA LEU A 18 13.67 -7.27 1.75
C LEU A 18 12.17 -7.49 1.96
N SER A 19 11.46 -8.10 1.01
CA SER A 19 10.03 -8.40 1.17
C SER A 19 9.76 -9.41 2.28
N SER A 20 10.64 -10.42 2.43
CA SER A 20 10.55 -11.45 3.49
C SER A 20 11.53 -11.23 4.65
N GLU A 21 12.47 -10.29 4.51
CA GLU A 21 13.63 -10.11 5.40
C GLU A 21 14.40 -11.42 5.61
N SER A 22 14.60 -12.16 4.52
CA SER A 22 15.30 -13.44 4.55
C SER A 22 15.97 -13.79 3.22
N ILE A 23 17.04 -14.56 3.30
CA ILE A 23 17.71 -15.19 2.17
C ILE A 23 17.56 -16.70 2.35
N SER A 24 16.90 -17.35 1.41
CA SER A 24 16.67 -18.80 1.45
C SER A 24 17.49 -19.49 0.34
N PRO A 25 17.72 -20.82 0.44
CA PRO A 25 18.18 -21.58 -0.72
C PRO A 25 17.23 -21.38 -1.91
N VAL A 26 17.78 -21.36 -3.13
CA VAL A 26 17.01 -21.07 -4.36
C VAL A 26 15.80 -21.98 -4.50
N SER A 27 15.94 -23.25 -4.14
CA SER A 27 14.87 -24.26 -4.21
C SER A 27 13.70 -24.00 -3.26
N PHE A 28 13.84 -23.09 -2.28
CA PHE A 28 12.75 -22.72 -1.37
C PHE A 28 11.75 -21.78 -2.03
N TYR A 29 12.20 -20.86 -2.90
CA TYR A 29 11.34 -19.79 -3.42
C TYR A 29 10.15 -20.31 -4.22
N GLU A 30 10.30 -21.43 -4.93
CA GLU A 30 9.18 -22.08 -5.63
C GLU A 30 8.26 -22.87 -4.69
N LYS A 31 8.75 -23.28 -3.51
CA LYS A 31 8.08 -24.24 -2.61
C LYS A 31 7.46 -23.60 -1.37
N ARG A 32 7.98 -22.45 -0.92
CA ARG A 32 7.57 -21.80 0.34
C ARG A 32 6.18 -21.18 0.26
N GLY A 33 5.67 -20.88 -0.94
CA GLY A 33 4.29 -20.44 -1.14
C GLY A 33 4.01 -18.97 -0.82
N PHE A 34 5.03 -18.15 -0.55
CA PHE A 34 4.86 -16.72 -0.28
C PHE A 34 6.00 -15.88 -0.87
N GLY A 35 5.76 -14.57 -1.00
CA GLY A 35 6.70 -13.64 -1.61
C GLY A 35 7.02 -13.99 -3.07
N PHE A 36 8.18 -13.57 -3.54
CA PHE A 36 8.60 -13.86 -4.91
C PHE A 36 8.95 -15.34 -5.08
N LYS A 37 8.57 -15.92 -6.22
CA LYS A 37 8.82 -17.33 -6.56
C LYS A 37 10.16 -17.60 -7.22
N ARG A 38 10.95 -16.56 -7.49
CA ARG A 38 12.21 -16.64 -8.23
C ARG A 38 13.34 -16.00 -7.43
N PHE A 39 14.53 -16.57 -7.57
CA PHE A 39 15.76 -16.03 -7.03
C PHE A 39 16.89 -16.24 -8.04
N ASP A 40 17.45 -15.14 -8.55
CA ASP A 40 18.50 -15.14 -9.56
C ASP A 40 19.83 -15.54 -8.93
N ARG A 41 20.47 -16.59 -9.47
CA ARG A 41 21.73 -17.11 -8.94
C ARG A 41 22.92 -16.24 -9.36
N ILE A 42 24.00 -16.37 -8.60
CA ILE A 42 25.29 -15.75 -8.90
C ILE A 42 26.41 -16.77 -8.79
N ASN A 43 27.49 -16.61 -9.54
CA ASN A 43 28.55 -17.62 -9.64
C ASN A 43 29.17 -17.98 -8.28
N ALA A 44 29.32 -17.00 -7.38
CA ALA A 44 29.83 -17.23 -6.02
C ALA A 44 28.79 -17.87 -5.06
N ASN A 45 27.55 -18.07 -5.49
CA ASN A 45 26.51 -18.77 -4.74
C ASN A 45 25.62 -19.58 -5.71
N PRO A 46 26.17 -20.63 -6.35
CA PRO A 46 25.53 -21.27 -7.50
C PRO A 46 24.54 -22.39 -7.12
N PHE A 47 24.56 -22.79 -5.85
CA PHE A 47 23.83 -23.93 -5.32
C PHE A 47 22.32 -23.69 -5.26
N GLN A 48 21.57 -24.76 -5.43
CA GLN A 48 20.10 -24.76 -5.41
C GLN A 48 19.56 -24.96 -3.99
N ASN A 49 20.21 -25.84 -3.22
CA ASN A 49 19.71 -26.29 -1.92
C ASN A 49 20.54 -25.77 -0.75
N SER A 50 21.56 -24.95 -1.00
CA SER A 50 22.39 -24.35 0.03
C SER A 50 22.83 -22.92 -0.32
N ILE A 51 23.17 -22.16 0.71
CA ILE A 51 23.67 -20.78 0.65
C ILE A 51 25.13 -20.79 1.11
N LEU A 52 25.99 -20.08 0.39
CA LEU A 52 27.38 -19.84 0.76
C LEU A 52 27.57 -18.44 1.35
N ALA A 53 28.30 -18.37 2.47
CA ALA A 53 28.70 -17.12 3.13
C ALA A 53 30.21 -17.12 3.36
N TYR A 54 30.87 -16.00 3.08
CA TYR A 54 32.34 -15.89 3.06
C TYR A 54 32.82 -14.91 4.14
N ASN A 55 33.92 -15.19 4.82
CA ASN A 55 34.51 -14.25 5.79
C ASN A 55 35.12 -12.98 5.14
N LYS A 56 35.30 -12.99 3.81
CA LYS A 56 35.81 -11.87 3.00
C LYS A 56 34.90 -11.66 1.79
N VAL A 57 34.84 -10.45 1.25
CA VAL A 57 33.97 -10.13 0.11
C VAL A 57 34.50 -10.80 -1.19
N PRO A 58 33.72 -11.67 -1.85
CA PRO A 58 34.13 -12.30 -3.11
C PRO A 58 33.89 -11.38 -4.32
N LEU A 59 34.93 -10.68 -4.79
CA LEU A 59 34.83 -9.77 -5.93
C LEU A 59 34.57 -10.56 -7.22
N LEU A 60 33.42 -10.27 -7.83
CA LEU A 60 32.94 -10.91 -9.04
C LEU A 60 33.14 -9.98 -10.24
N SER A 61 33.45 -10.56 -11.40
CA SER A 61 33.43 -9.84 -12.67
C SER A 61 32.01 -9.38 -13.02
N ASP A 62 31.90 -8.38 -13.89
CA ASP A 62 30.60 -7.88 -14.36
C ASP A 62 29.73 -9.00 -14.94
N ILE A 63 28.45 -8.95 -14.57
CA ILE A 63 27.45 -9.89 -15.08
C ILE A 63 27.09 -9.43 -16.49
N ARG A 64 27.34 -10.29 -17.49
CA ARG A 64 26.95 -10.01 -18.87
C ARG A 64 25.48 -10.36 -19.04
N SER A 65 24.64 -9.33 -19.07
CA SER A 65 23.19 -9.48 -19.15
C SER A 65 22.57 -8.31 -19.90
N ASP A 66 21.47 -8.58 -20.60
CA ASP A 66 20.62 -7.55 -21.19
C ASP A 66 19.81 -6.80 -20.10
N ARG A 67 19.74 -7.37 -18.89
CA ARG A 67 19.14 -6.74 -17.72
C ARG A 67 20.20 -5.96 -16.94
N GLU A 68 19.76 -4.89 -16.31
CA GLU A 68 20.61 -4.12 -15.41
C GLU A 68 20.79 -4.86 -14.08
N GLU A 69 21.78 -5.74 -14.03
CA GLU A 69 22.11 -6.56 -12.86
C GLU A 69 23.59 -6.52 -12.50
N TYR A 70 23.89 -6.62 -11.21
CA TYR A 70 25.24 -6.56 -10.66
C TYR A 70 25.35 -7.38 -9.37
N PRO A 71 26.59 -7.77 -9.00
CA PRO A 71 26.84 -8.39 -7.71
C PRO A 71 26.46 -7.44 -6.55
N LEU A 72 25.73 -7.98 -5.59
CA LEU A 72 25.39 -7.33 -4.32
C LEU A 72 25.84 -8.26 -3.20
N TYR A 73 26.37 -7.72 -2.11
CA TYR A 73 26.81 -8.53 -0.97
C TYR A 73 26.01 -8.18 0.27
N VAL A 74 25.48 -9.19 0.95
CA VAL A 74 24.77 -9.03 2.22
C VAL A 74 25.72 -9.35 3.36
N GLY A 75 26.02 -8.36 4.19
CA GLY A 75 26.81 -8.53 5.41
C GLY A 75 25.90 -8.98 6.55
N VAL A 76 26.20 -10.15 7.12
CA VAL A 76 25.47 -10.74 8.24
C VAL A 76 26.43 -11.12 9.38
N PRO A 77 26.06 -10.90 10.65
CA PRO A 77 26.86 -11.39 11.77
C PRO A 77 26.93 -12.92 11.82
N GLU A 78 28.03 -13.49 12.29
CA GLU A 78 28.26 -14.94 12.40
C GLU A 78 27.17 -15.68 13.19
N LYS A 79 26.55 -15.03 14.20
CA LYS A 79 25.45 -15.62 14.97
C LYS A 79 24.22 -15.99 14.13
N TYR A 80 24.04 -15.38 12.96
CA TYR A 80 22.96 -15.70 12.02
C TYR A 80 23.25 -16.97 11.21
N LEU A 81 24.47 -17.49 11.31
CA LEU A 81 24.97 -18.68 10.62
C LEU A 81 25.30 -19.83 11.59
N SER A 82 25.00 -19.69 12.88
CA SER A 82 25.43 -20.63 13.94
C SER A 82 24.95 -22.06 13.77
N GLU A 83 23.89 -22.29 12.99
CA GLU A 83 23.33 -23.61 12.70
C GLU A 83 23.75 -24.14 11.31
N SER A 84 24.83 -23.63 10.74
CA SER A 84 25.39 -24.12 9.47
C SER A 84 25.86 -25.57 9.56
N TYR A 85 25.63 -26.36 8.51
CA TYR A 85 26.00 -27.77 8.52
C TYR A 85 27.44 -28.04 8.04
N SER A 86 28.08 -27.06 7.41
CA SER A 86 29.44 -27.20 6.88
C SER A 86 30.19 -25.88 6.92
N SER A 87 31.48 -25.95 7.25
CA SER A 87 32.43 -24.85 7.08
C SER A 87 33.73 -25.38 6.49
N LYS A 88 34.35 -24.61 5.61
CA LYS A 88 35.65 -24.94 5.00
C LYS A 88 36.51 -23.69 4.95
N SER A 89 37.80 -23.85 5.22
CA SER A 89 38.79 -22.77 5.03
C SER A 89 39.71 -23.13 3.87
N ILE A 90 39.83 -22.23 2.89
CA ILE A 90 40.71 -22.37 1.71
C ILE A 90 41.48 -21.05 1.59
N ASP A 91 42.82 -21.08 1.58
CA ASP A 91 43.65 -19.88 1.39
C ASP A 91 43.26 -18.66 2.26
N ASN A 92 42.99 -18.89 3.56
CA ASN A 92 42.49 -17.90 4.52
C ASN A 92 41.09 -17.32 4.20
N ILE A 93 40.30 -18.01 3.40
CA ILE A 93 38.88 -17.73 3.13
C ILE A 93 38.07 -18.79 3.85
N ASP A 94 37.33 -18.38 4.86
CA ASP A 94 36.36 -19.24 5.55
C ASP A 94 35.03 -19.14 4.82
N ILE A 95 34.52 -20.28 4.38
CA ILE A 95 33.24 -20.45 3.71
C ILE A 95 32.33 -21.23 4.64
N ILE A 96 31.18 -20.65 4.97
CA ILE A 96 30.09 -21.31 5.69
C ILE A 96 29.00 -21.69 4.68
N GLN A 97 28.49 -22.92 4.81
CA GLN A 97 27.41 -23.44 3.98
C GLN A 97 26.21 -23.84 4.85
N THR A 98 25.02 -23.39 4.45
CA THR A 98 23.76 -23.67 5.16
C THR A 98 22.63 -23.98 4.19
N ASP A 99 21.71 -24.87 4.57
CA ASP A 99 20.52 -25.27 3.80
C ASP A 99 19.23 -24.67 4.41
N ARG A 100 19.40 -23.67 5.27
CA ARG A 100 18.34 -22.99 6.02
C ARG A 100 18.20 -21.54 5.55
N SER A 101 17.02 -20.95 5.77
CA SER A 101 16.80 -19.53 5.57
C SER A 101 17.62 -18.71 6.58
N ILE A 102 18.31 -17.68 6.09
CA ILE A 102 19.02 -16.69 6.90
C ILE A 102 18.11 -15.47 7.03
N TYR A 103 17.60 -15.21 8.22
CA TYR A 103 16.73 -14.06 8.49
C TYR A 103 17.56 -12.83 8.81
N ILE A 104 17.32 -11.73 8.10
CA ILE A 104 18.07 -10.50 8.27
C ILE A 104 17.22 -9.44 8.96
N ASN A 105 17.87 -8.41 9.50
CA ASN A 105 17.21 -7.19 9.93
C ASN A 105 18.11 -5.99 9.63
N TRP A 106 17.51 -4.80 9.58
CA TRP A 106 18.23 -3.56 9.29
C TRP A 106 19.12 -3.09 10.45
N MET A 107 19.01 -3.66 11.66
CA MET A 107 19.79 -3.19 12.82
C MET A 107 21.20 -3.78 12.86
N GLU A 108 21.38 -5.01 12.37
CA GLU A 108 22.65 -5.73 12.40
C GLU A 108 23.18 -6.14 11.02
N CYS A 109 22.33 -6.16 9.99
CA CYS A 109 22.73 -6.51 8.64
C CYS A 109 22.84 -5.28 7.75
N PHE A 110 23.69 -5.36 6.73
CA PHE A 110 23.91 -4.29 5.77
C PHE A 110 24.18 -4.84 4.38
N PHE A 111 24.20 -3.97 3.39
CA PHE A 111 24.48 -4.32 2.00
C PHE A 111 25.71 -3.59 1.48
N LEU A 112 26.41 -4.21 0.54
CA LEU A 112 27.56 -3.65 -0.15
C LEU A 112 27.35 -3.68 -1.66
N THR A 113 27.41 -2.51 -2.28
CA THR A 113 27.55 -2.37 -3.75
C THR A 113 29.00 -2.11 -4.11
N ARG A 114 29.37 -2.31 -5.38
CA ARG A 114 30.72 -2.01 -5.84
C ARG A 114 30.88 -0.51 -6.06
N THR A 115 29.87 0.13 -6.65
CA THR A 115 29.90 1.56 -6.98
C THR A 115 28.70 2.33 -6.41
N GLU A 116 28.84 3.66 -6.36
CA GLU A 116 27.75 4.59 -6.02
C GLU A 116 26.62 4.61 -7.06
N GLU A 117 26.90 4.27 -8.32
CA GLU A 117 25.88 4.19 -9.36
C GLU A 117 24.95 2.98 -9.13
N GLU A 118 25.53 1.83 -8.81
CA GLU A 118 24.79 0.61 -8.43
C GLU A 118 23.89 0.88 -7.21
N LYS A 119 24.42 1.54 -6.17
CA LYS A 119 23.64 1.92 -4.98
C LYS A 119 22.42 2.77 -5.33
N LYS A 120 22.59 3.81 -6.14
CA LYS A 120 21.48 4.70 -6.55
C LYS A 120 20.40 3.95 -7.32
N LYS A 121 20.80 3.03 -8.21
CA LYS A 121 19.87 2.21 -9.00
C LYS A 121 19.06 1.25 -8.13
N ILE A 122 19.70 0.57 -7.18
CA ILE A 122 19.01 -0.25 -6.17
C ILE A 122 17.99 0.60 -5.39
N ILE A 123 18.42 1.71 -4.81
CA ILE A 123 17.54 2.55 -3.98
C ILE A 123 16.31 3.03 -4.79
N ALA A 124 16.52 3.46 -6.04
CA ALA A 124 15.46 3.92 -6.91
C ALA A 124 14.47 2.81 -7.30
N SER A 125 14.93 1.57 -7.49
CA SER A 125 14.05 0.44 -7.79
C SER A 125 13.24 0.01 -6.55
N THR A 126 13.87 -0.05 -5.38
CA THR A 126 13.24 -0.51 -4.14
C THR A 126 12.21 0.45 -3.58
N ARG A 127 12.45 1.77 -3.62
CA ARG A 127 11.47 2.77 -3.15
C ARG A 127 10.13 2.68 -3.85
N ARG A 128 10.10 2.16 -5.08
CA ARG A 128 8.88 1.95 -5.87
C ARG A 128 8.12 0.67 -5.53
N SER A 129 8.78 -0.32 -4.90
CA SER A 129 8.12 -1.57 -4.50
C SER A 129 7.18 -1.34 -3.32
N ILE A 130 6.01 -1.97 -3.37
CA ILE A 130 5.00 -1.92 -2.30
C ILE A 130 5.18 -3.08 -1.30
N GLU A 131 5.83 -4.15 -1.75
CA GLU A 131 6.10 -5.39 -1.03
C GLU A 131 7.28 -5.27 -0.07
N VAL A 132 8.16 -4.30 -0.28
CA VAL A 132 9.33 -4.04 0.57
C VAL A 132 8.95 -3.09 1.71
N LYS A 133 9.15 -3.57 2.94
CA LYS A 133 8.94 -2.81 4.19
C LYS A 133 10.28 -2.17 4.60
N ASN A 134 10.24 -1.18 5.49
CA ASN A 134 11.44 -0.61 6.12
C ASN A 134 12.49 -0.13 5.10
N VAL A 135 12.05 0.37 3.94
CA VAL A 135 12.93 0.73 2.81
C VAL A 135 14.01 1.71 3.27
N ASP A 136 13.63 2.74 4.01
CA ASP A 136 14.58 3.75 4.45
C ASP A 136 15.61 3.19 5.43
N ASN A 137 15.21 2.30 6.36
CA ASN A 137 16.16 1.65 7.27
C ASN A 137 17.19 0.78 6.53
N TYR A 138 16.77 -0.02 5.55
CA TYR A 138 17.71 -0.85 4.78
C TYR A 138 18.56 -0.05 3.80
N THR A 139 18.00 0.99 3.16
CA THR A 139 18.73 1.81 2.20
C THR A 139 19.78 2.71 2.87
N ASN A 140 19.56 3.10 4.12
CA ASN A 140 20.56 3.77 4.96
C ASN A 140 21.77 2.86 5.27
N ASN A 141 21.59 1.54 5.21
CA ASN A 141 22.63 0.54 5.47
C ASN A 141 23.19 -0.09 4.17
N ILE A 142 23.29 0.71 3.10
CA ILE A 142 23.99 0.33 1.86
C ILE A 142 25.30 1.12 1.75
N TYR A 143 26.41 0.38 1.74
CA TYR A 143 27.77 0.92 1.68
C TYR A 143 28.43 0.58 0.33
N VAL A 144 29.45 1.35 -0.05
CA VAL A 144 30.14 1.19 -1.35
C VAL A 144 31.55 0.66 -1.13
N LEU A 145 31.87 -0.51 -1.70
CA LEU A 145 33.15 -1.21 -1.53
C LEU A 145 34.37 -0.36 -1.90
N GLU A 146 34.24 0.52 -2.89
CA GLU A 146 35.33 1.42 -3.33
C GLU A 146 35.70 2.47 -2.26
N GLU A 147 34.80 2.80 -1.35
CA GLU A 147 34.99 3.83 -0.31
C GLU A 147 35.64 3.28 0.97
N PHE A 148 35.59 1.97 1.16
CA PHE A 148 35.97 1.30 2.40
C PHE A 148 37.09 0.28 2.19
N ASP A 149 38.02 0.19 3.16
CA ASP A 149 39.04 -0.85 3.21
C ASP A 149 38.48 -2.14 3.82
N ILE A 150 37.64 -2.82 3.05
CA ILE A 150 37.02 -4.10 3.42
C ILE A 150 37.84 -5.24 2.82
N GLU A 151 38.14 -6.25 3.66
CA GLU A 151 38.83 -7.46 3.20
C GLU A 151 38.04 -8.15 2.08
N SER A 152 38.70 -8.30 0.94
CA SER A 152 38.10 -8.81 -0.29
C SER A 152 39.11 -9.66 -1.06
N PHE A 153 38.60 -10.52 -1.95
CA PHE A 153 39.43 -11.36 -2.81
C PHE A 153 38.79 -11.50 -4.19
N ASN A 154 39.61 -11.73 -5.23
CA ASN A 154 39.11 -11.99 -6.57
C ASN A 154 38.55 -13.41 -6.64
N TRP A 155 37.23 -13.53 -6.81
CA TRP A 155 36.56 -14.82 -6.82
C TRP A 155 36.82 -15.60 -8.12
N ASN A 156 36.98 -16.92 -8.01
CA ASN A 156 37.04 -17.83 -9.14
C ASN A 156 36.46 -19.21 -8.73
N GLU A 157 36.18 -20.07 -9.71
CA GLU A 157 35.50 -21.36 -9.49
C GLU A 157 36.27 -22.33 -8.58
N SER A 158 37.61 -22.23 -8.53
CA SER A 158 38.42 -23.15 -7.69
C SER A 158 38.15 -22.97 -6.19
N VAL A 159 37.66 -21.80 -5.77
CA VAL A 159 37.32 -21.48 -4.37
C VAL A 159 36.21 -22.40 -3.85
N ILE A 160 35.32 -22.89 -4.73
CA ILE A 160 34.19 -23.74 -4.35
C ILE A 160 34.22 -25.13 -5.01
N ALA A 161 35.30 -25.49 -5.72
CA ALA A 161 35.37 -26.71 -6.55
C ALA A 161 35.12 -28.01 -5.76
N ASP A 162 35.52 -28.04 -4.48
CA ASP A 162 35.33 -29.19 -3.60
C ASP A 162 34.03 -29.13 -2.78
N LEU A 163 33.21 -28.08 -2.94
CA LEU A 163 31.94 -27.96 -2.24
C LEU A 163 30.84 -28.62 -3.09
N SER A 164 30.06 -29.49 -2.46
CA SER A 164 28.87 -30.07 -3.06
C SER A 164 27.61 -29.41 -2.50
N ASP A 165 26.62 -29.21 -3.35
CA ASP A 165 25.29 -28.79 -2.90
C ASP A 165 24.62 -29.89 -2.06
N ALA A 166 23.64 -29.50 -1.23
CA ALA A 166 22.78 -30.43 -0.56
C ALA A 166 21.95 -31.22 -1.58
N LYS A 167 21.77 -32.53 -1.32
CA LYS A 167 21.13 -33.45 -2.28
C LYS A 167 19.69 -33.08 -2.61
N ASN A 168 18.95 -32.59 -1.62
CA ASN A 168 17.53 -32.25 -1.73
C ASN A 168 17.25 -30.95 -0.97
N SER A 169 16.15 -30.28 -1.34
CA SER A 169 15.64 -29.16 -0.57
C SER A 169 15.22 -29.61 0.84
N ASN A 170 15.66 -28.88 1.86
CA ASN A 170 15.32 -29.18 3.24
C ASN A 170 13.84 -28.84 3.55
N GLN A 171 12.98 -29.86 3.51
CA GLN A 171 11.52 -29.69 3.68
C GLN A 171 11.13 -29.21 5.08
N SER A 172 11.82 -29.66 6.12
CA SER A 172 11.57 -29.17 7.49
C SER A 172 11.84 -27.68 7.62
N GLU A 173 12.86 -27.17 6.94
CA GLU A 173 13.19 -25.74 6.96
C GLU A 173 12.25 -24.90 6.09
N ILE A 174 11.73 -25.44 4.99
CA ILE A 174 10.64 -24.79 4.22
C ILE A 174 9.39 -24.64 5.10
N LEU A 175 8.98 -25.69 5.82
CA LEU A 175 7.85 -25.63 6.74
C LEU A 175 8.11 -24.65 7.90
N ARG A 176 9.34 -24.60 8.41
CA ARG A 176 9.75 -23.62 9.42
C ARG A 176 9.65 -22.19 8.87
N ASP A 177 10.10 -21.95 7.65
CA ASP A 177 10.06 -20.65 6.98
C ASP A 177 8.63 -20.15 6.77
N GLN A 178 7.71 -21.04 6.38
CA GLN A 178 6.27 -20.75 6.29
C GLN A 178 5.68 -20.31 7.64
N LYS A 179 6.00 -21.04 8.71
CA LYS A 179 5.55 -20.71 10.07
C LYS A 179 6.11 -19.37 10.54
N ILE A 180 7.40 -19.10 10.30
CA ILE A 180 8.05 -17.83 10.65
C ILE A 180 7.39 -16.68 9.89
N ASN A 181 7.17 -16.83 8.58
CA ASN A 181 6.50 -15.81 7.77
C ASN A 181 5.11 -15.48 8.31
N LYS A 182 4.31 -16.50 8.65
CA LYS A 182 2.97 -16.32 9.24
C LYS A 182 2.99 -15.68 10.61
N PHE A 183 3.88 -16.11 11.49
CA PHE A 183 4.01 -15.55 12.83
C PHE A 183 4.54 -14.10 12.80
N LYS A 184 5.56 -13.81 11.98
CA LYS A 184 5.99 -12.42 11.72
C LYS A 184 4.80 -11.59 11.21
N GLY A 185 4.04 -12.12 10.26
CA GLY A 185 2.86 -11.45 9.72
C GLY A 185 1.84 -11.12 10.80
N PHE A 186 1.52 -12.08 11.68
CA PHE A 186 0.63 -11.89 12.83
C PHE A 186 1.09 -10.74 13.72
N VAL A 187 2.34 -10.75 14.16
CA VAL A 187 2.87 -9.76 15.11
C VAL A 187 2.94 -8.37 14.48
N TYR A 188 3.48 -8.25 13.26
CA TYR A 188 3.61 -6.96 12.57
C TYR A 188 2.24 -6.36 12.23
N ALA A 189 1.28 -7.17 11.79
CA ALA A 189 -0.07 -6.69 11.49
C ALA A 189 -0.86 -6.33 12.75
N TYR A 190 -0.73 -7.13 13.84
CA TYR A 190 -1.30 -6.80 15.14
C TYR A 190 -0.75 -5.46 15.64
N ALA A 191 0.57 -5.28 15.66
CA ALA A 191 1.21 -4.04 16.09
C ALA A 191 0.75 -2.83 15.26
N SER A 192 0.73 -2.96 13.93
CA SER A 192 0.27 -1.90 13.04
C SER A 192 -1.20 -1.56 13.25
N GLY A 193 -2.04 -2.56 13.50
CA GLY A 193 -3.45 -2.39 13.84
C GLY A 193 -3.61 -1.70 15.20
N LYS A 194 -2.85 -2.12 16.22
CA LYS A 194 -2.87 -1.48 17.55
C LYS A 194 -2.54 0.00 17.52
N LEU A 195 -1.53 0.39 16.75
CA LEU A 195 -1.18 1.80 16.57
C LEU A 195 -2.24 2.60 15.79
N LYS A 196 -3.19 1.94 15.14
CA LYS A 196 -4.36 2.56 14.48
C LYS A 196 -5.61 2.57 15.35
N GLU A 197 -5.64 1.85 16.48
CA GLU A 197 -6.81 1.81 17.35
C GLU A 197 -7.06 3.20 17.95
N GLN A 198 -8.31 3.63 17.83
CA GLN A 198 -8.80 4.89 18.38
C GLN A 198 -10.16 4.64 19.03
N PRO A 199 -10.52 5.40 20.08
CA PRO A 199 -11.85 5.38 20.67
C PRO A 199 -12.94 5.59 19.62
N GLU A 200 -14.10 4.96 19.83
CA GLU A 200 -15.25 5.10 18.93
C GLU A 200 -15.65 6.58 18.76
N GLU A 201 -15.62 7.33 19.86
CA GLU A 201 -15.94 8.75 19.91
C GLU A 201 -15.04 9.55 18.99
N MET A 202 -13.74 9.21 18.96
CA MET A 202 -12.75 9.89 18.14
C MET A 202 -12.95 9.61 16.64
N ALA A 203 -13.23 8.35 16.30
CA ALA A 203 -13.49 7.92 14.94
C ALA A 203 -14.77 8.54 14.39
N GLU A 204 -15.87 8.44 15.14
CA GLU A 204 -17.16 9.00 14.75
C GLU A 204 -17.12 10.53 14.70
N GLY A 205 -16.47 11.18 15.67
CA GLY A 205 -16.32 12.63 15.72
C GLY A 205 -15.57 13.14 14.49
N SER A 206 -14.47 12.48 14.12
CA SER A 206 -13.72 12.78 12.88
C SER A 206 -14.59 12.62 11.63
N ARG A 207 -15.43 11.57 11.58
CA ARG A 207 -16.33 11.32 10.45
C ARG A 207 -17.39 12.40 10.32
N TYR A 208 -18.07 12.75 11.43
CA TYR A 208 -19.07 13.82 11.43
C TYR A 208 -18.46 15.17 11.10
N PHE A 209 -17.24 15.45 11.56
CA PHE A 209 -16.55 16.68 11.17
C PHE A 209 -16.25 16.73 9.66
N GLN A 210 -15.84 15.62 9.05
CA GLN A 210 -15.67 15.55 7.60
C GLN A 210 -17.01 15.71 6.86
N GLU A 211 -18.10 15.14 7.40
CA GLU A 211 -19.45 15.34 6.89
C GLU A 211 -19.87 16.82 6.98
N PHE A 212 -19.56 17.51 8.08
CA PHE A 212 -19.75 18.95 8.22
C PHE A 212 -19.00 19.72 7.13
N ILE A 213 -17.71 19.46 6.93
CA ILE A 213 -16.88 20.10 5.89
C ILE A 213 -17.52 19.93 4.51
N ASN A 214 -17.94 18.71 4.18
CA ASN A 214 -18.54 18.40 2.89
C ASN A 214 -19.88 19.12 2.70
N SER A 215 -20.74 19.09 3.72
CA SER A 215 -22.04 19.77 3.73
C SER A 215 -21.91 21.30 3.68
N PHE A 216 -20.94 21.85 4.40
CA PHE A 216 -20.65 23.29 4.41
C PHE A 216 -20.07 23.74 3.07
N SER A 217 -19.15 22.98 2.47
CA SER A 217 -18.61 23.26 1.13
C SER A 217 -19.73 23.23 0.07
N ALA A 218 -20.65 22.27 0.17
CA ALA A 218 -21.82 22.21 -0.69
C ALA A 218 -22.78 23.40 -0.48
N LEU A 219 -22.88 23.93 0.74
CA LEU A 219 -23.64 25.14 1.05
C LEU A 219 -22.96 26.39 0.50
N MET A 220 -21.65 26.54 0.68
CA MET A 220 -20.85 27.65 0.13
C MET A 220 -20.99 27.78 -1.39
N ASN A 221 -21.07 26.65 -2.10
CA ASN A 221 -21.31 26.65 -3.54
C ASN A 221 -22.68 27.23 -3.90
N ASP A 222 -23.73 26.91 -3.14
CA ASP A 222 -25.08 27.46 -3.35
C ASP A 222 -25.10 28.96 -3.03
N LEU A 223 -24.49 29.37 -1.92
CA LEU A 223 -24.41 30.77 -1.49
C LEU A 223 -23.64 31.65 -2.49
N SER A 224 -22.70 31.06 -3.25
CA SER A 224 -21.96 31.78 -4.29
C SER A 224 -22.87 32.44 -5.33
N VAL A 225 -24.07 31.90 -5.58
CA VAL A 225 -25.05 32.46 -6.52
C VAL A 225 -25.52 33.85 -6.09
N LEU A 226 -25.61 34.12 -4.79
CA LEU A 226 -26.04 35.42 -4.25
C LEU A 226 -24.99 36.52 -4.47
N THR A 227 -23.72 36.14 -4.69
CA THR A 227 -22.62 37.08 -4.98
C THR A 227 -22.46 37.38 -6.47
N ARG A 228 -22.89 36.46 -7.36
CA ARG A 228 -22.73 36.55 -8.81
C ARG A 228 -23.85 37.39 -9.43
N ASN A 229 -23.74 38.71 -9.34
CA ASN A 229 -24.53 39.71 -10.08
C ASN A 229 -26.04 39.42 -10.18
N TYR A 230 -26.77 39.88 -9.17
CA TYR A 230 -28.24 40.07 -9.13
C TYR A 230 -28.85 40.80 -10.36
N LYS A 231 -28.03 41.35 -11.26
CA LYS A 231 -28.48 42.11 -12.44
C LYS A 231 -28.45 41.35 -13.77
N ALA A 232 -27.87 40.15 -13.87
CA ALA A 232 -27.61 39.55 -15.20
C ALA A 232 -28.33 38.23 -15.54
N LYS A 233 -28.99 37.52 -14.61
CA LYS A 233 -29.83 36.36 -14.96
C LYS A 233 -30.77 35.96 -13.81
N LYS A 234 -32.01 35.61 -14.15
CA LYS A 234 -33.07 35.07 -13.27
C LYS A 234 -32.70 33.70 -12.67
N VAL A 235 -31.63 33.61 -11.87
CA VAL A 235 -31.38 32.39 -11.08
C VAL A 235 -32.14 32.54 -9.77
N LYS A 236 -33.17 31.70 -9.57
CA LYS A 236 -33.97 31.69 -8.35
C LYS A 236 -33.15 30.98 -7.26
N PHE A 237 -32.75 31.71 -6.23
CA PHE A 237 -32.11 31.12 -5.04
C PHE A 237 -33.15 30.32 -4.23
N ASP A 238 -32.82 29.09 -3.86
CA ASP A 238 -33.70 28.22 -3.09
C ASP A 238 -33.41 28.32 -1.59
N TYR A 239 -34.09 29.25 -0.94
CA TYR A 239 -34.05 29.43 0.51
C TYR A 239 -34.53 28.19 1.28
N THR A 240 -35.42 27.38 0.70
CA THR A 240 -35.96 26.20 1.38
C THR A 240 -34.92 25.09 1.44
N SER A 241 -34.23 24.84 0.33
CA SER A 241 -33.09 23.91 0.28
C SER A 241 -31.96 24.38 1.19
N THR A 242 -31.63 25.67 1.16
CA THR A 242 -30.58 26.27 2.01
C THR A 242 -30.88 26.09 3.50
N LYS A 243 -32.11 26.38 3.94
CA LYS A 243 -32.51 26.20 5.34
C LYS A 243 -32.45 24.74 5.79
N LYS A 244 -32.75 23.78 4.91
CA LYS A 244 -32.57 22.34 5.21
C LYS A 244 -31.09 21.97 5.39
N LYS A 245 -30.19 22.52 4.57
CA LYS A 245 -28.74 22.30 4.72
C LYS A 245 -28.22 22.88 6.04
N ILE A 246 -28.66 24.08 6.41
CA ILE A 246 -28.31 24.69 7.70
C ILE A 246 -28.82 23.82 8.87
N ALA A 247 -30.07 23.36 8.82
CA ALA A 247 -30.61 22.47 9.86
C ALA A 247 -29.82 21.16 9.98
N HIS A 248 -29.36 20.59 8.86
CA HIS A 248 -28.49 19.42 8.86
C HIS A 248 -27.11 19.70 9.47
N LEU A 249 -26.52 20.88 9.21
CA LEU A 249 -25.26 21.30 9.84
C LEU A 249 -25.41 21.44 11.36
N VAL A 250 -26.54 21.97 11.85
CA VAL A 250 -26.86 22.03 13.28
C VAL A 250 -26.95 20.62 13.88
N GLU A 251 -27.63 19.69 13.20
CA GLU A 251 -27.72 18.29 13.64
C GLU A 251 -26.33 17.61 13.73
N ILE A 252 -25.46 17.83 12.73
CA ILE A 252 -24.09 17.31 12.75
C ILE A 252 -23.30 17.91 13.92
N THR A 253 -23.43 19.23 14.14
CA THR A 253 -22.73 19.95 15.22
C THR A 253 -23.10 19.42 16.59
N GLU A 254 -24.39 19.17 16.84
CA GLU A 254 -24.87 18.54 18.07
C GLU A 254 -24.26 17.15 18.29
N ARG A 255 -24.16 16.32 17.23
CA ARG A 255 -23.51 15.01 17.34
C ARG A 255 -22.03 15.13 17.69
N ILE A 256 -21.32 16.07 17.05
CA ILE A 256 -19.89 16.33 17.31
C ILE A 256 -19.66 16.75 18.77
N LYS A 257 -20.52 17.61 19.31
CA LYS A 257 -20.47 18.08 20.70
C LYS A 257 -20.39 16.91 21.69
N PHE A 258 -21.30 15.93 21.56
CA PHE A 258 -21.31 14.77 22.46
C PHE A 258 -20.07 13.88 22.34
N LEU A 259 -19.45 13.81 21.17
CA LEU A 259 -18.32 12.92 20.89
C LEU A 259 -16.99 13.51 21.39
N PHE A 260 -16.84 14.83 21.41
CA PHE A 260 -15.60 15.50 21.84
C PHE A 260 -15.62 16.06 23.26
N VAL A 261 -16.78 16.09 23.93
CA VAL A 261 -16.95 16.78 25.23
C VAL A 261 -15.91 16.39 26.28
N ALA A 262 -15.56 15.09 26.36
CA ALA A 262 -14.61 14.59 27.36
C ALA A 262 -13.17 15.06 27.07
N PHE A 263 -12.77 15.08 25.80
CA PHE A 263 -11.46 15.56 25.38
C PHE A 263 -11.32 17.06 25.63
N GLU A 264 -12.35 17.82 25.27
CA GLU A 264 -12.36 19.28 25.39
C GLU A 264 -12.42 19.76 26.84
N GLN A 265 -13.16 19.05 27.70
CA GLN A 265 -13.18 19.35 29.12
C GLN A 265 -11.81 19.11 29.76
N SER A 266 -11.14 18.01 29.41
CA SER A 266 -9.77 17.72 29.88
C SER A 266 -8.78 18.82 29.48
N ASP A 267 -8.88 19.33 28.25
CA ASP A 267 -8.04 20.44 27.76
C ASP A 267 -8.21 21.71 28.60
N ILE A 268 -9.45 22.13 28.85
CA ILE A 268 -9.75 23.33 29.63
C ILE A 268 -9.33 23.12 31.09
N ASP A 269 -9.59 21.94 31.67
CA ASP A 269 -9.20 21.60 33.03
C ASP A 269 -7.67 21.70 33.20
N ASN A 270 -6.90 21.09 32.29
CA ASN A 270 -5.44 21.15 32.29
C ASN A 270 -4.93 22.59 32.17
N LEU A 271 -5.61 23.42 31.38
CA LEU A 271 -5.24 24.81 31.17
C LEU A 271 -5.57 25.68 32.39
N ILE A 272 -6.69 25.43 33.07
CA ILE A 272 -7.04 26.06 34.35
C ILE A 272 -6.01 25.67 35.42
N GLN A 273 -5.71 24.38 35.56
CA GLN A 273 -4.70 23.90 36.52
C GLN A 273 -3.35 24.58 36.31
N LYS A 274 -2.89 24.67 35.07
CA LYS A 274 -1.62 25.32 34.73
C LYS A 274 -1.64 26.84 34.94
N SER A 275 -2.71 27.50 34.51
CA SER A 275 -2.79 28.98 34.51
C SER A 275 -3.04 29.56 35.90
N PHE A 276 -3.73 28.80 36.76
CA PHE A 276 -4.12 29.25 38.11
C PHE A 276 -3.42 28.47 39.22
N ASN A 277 -2.53 27.53 38.90
CA ASN A 277 -1.90 26.61 39.85
C ASN A 277 -2.95 25.89 40.73
N ALA A 278 -4.03 25.48 40.09
CA ALA A 278 -5.18 24.81 40.71
C ALA A 278 -5.01 23.29 40.64
N ASP A 279 -5.59 22.55 41.58
CA ASP A 279 -5.65 21.09 41.56
C ASP A 279 -7.02 20.56 41.09
N LYS A 280 -7.22 19.23 41.09
CA LYS A 280 -8.51 18.62 40.70
C LYS A 280 -9.65 18.99 41.65
N ASN A 281 -9.38 19.17 42.94
CA ASN A 281 -10.40 19.56 43.91
C ASN A 281 -10.85 21.00 43.67
N ASP A 282 -9.93 21.89 43.31
CA ASP A 282 -10.25 23.27 42.94
C ASP A 282 -11.21 23.32 41.75
N ILE A 283 -10.99 22.49 40.73
CA ILE A 283 -11.91 22.38 39.57
C ILE A 283 -13.28 21.85 39.97
N GLU A 284 -13.35 20.85 40.86
CA GLU A 284 -14.64 20.40 41.40
C GLU A 284 -15.36 21.51 42.17
N ILE A 285 -14.63 22.33 42.92
CA ILE A 285 -15.18 23.47 43.65
C ILE A 285 -15.73 24.51 42.67
N LEU A 286 -14.97 24.87 41.62
CA LEU A 286 -15.40 25.82 40.59
C LEU A 286 -16.69 25.36 39.88
N ASN A 287 -16.84 24.06 39.65
CA ASN A 287 -18.04 23.47 39.05
C ASN A 287 -19.26 23.53 39.98
N LYS A 288 -19.05 23.50 41.31
CA LYS A 288 -20.12 23.56 42.33
C LYS A 288 -20.51 25.01 42.70
N LEU A 289 -19.58 25.96 42.58
CA LEU A 289 -19.82 27.36 42.91
C LEU A 289 -20.68 28.04 41.84
N GLN A 290 -21.71 28.77 42.26
CA GLN A 290 -22.53 29.61 41.39
C GLN A 290 -22.15 31.08 41.52
N TYR A 291 -22.19 31.80 40.41
CA TYR A 291 -21.99 33.24 40.42
C TYR A 291 -23.26 33.94 40.88
N GLN A 292 -23.22 34.54 42.06
CA GLN A 292 -24.34 35.28 42.66
C GLN A 292 -25.62 34.42 42.73
N SER A 293 -26.78 34.97 42.36
CA SER A 293 -28.06 34.27 42.24
C SER A 293 -28.33 33.74 40.82
N THR A 294 -27.30 33.63 39.97
CA THR A 294 -27.44 33.10 38.61
C THR A 294 -27.33 31.57 38.60
N ARG A 295 -27.77 30.94 37.51
CA ARG A 295 -27.54 29.51 37.26
C ARG A 295 -26.17 29.21 36.66
N ILE A 296 -25.31 30.22 36.49
CA ILE A 296 -24.00 30.08 35.85
C ILE A 296 -23.00 29.67 36.92
N ASN A 297 -22.29 28.56 36.70
CA ASN A 297 -21.24 28.14 37.60
C ASN A 297 -19.95 28.95 37.35
N VAL A 298 -19.10 29.04 38.37
CA VAL A 298 -17.86 29.83 38.30
C VAL A 298 -16.89 29.22 37.28
N TYR A 299 -16.92 27.90 37.12
CA TYR A 299 -16.16 27.20 36.08
C TYR A 299 -16.43 27.75 34.68
N SER A 300 -17.70 27.91 34.28
CA SER A 300 -18.08 28.46 32.97
C SER A 300 -17.54 29.88 32.77
N LEU A 301 -17.61 30.74 33.79
CA LEU A 301 -17.07 32.09 33.70
C LEU A 301 -15.54 32.11 33.50
N VAL A 302 -14.82 31.23 34.21
CA VAL A 302 -13.36 31.11 34.07
C VAL A 302 -13.00 30.54 32.70
N SER A 303 -13.72 29.52 32.23
CA SER A 303 -13.59 28.97 30.88
C SER A 303 -13.80 30.05 29.82
N ASP A 304 -14.89 30.81 29.88
CA ASP A 304 -15.20 31.87 28.91
C ASP A 304 -14.13 32.97 28.90
N PHE A 305 -13.65 33.35 30.09
CA PHE A 305 -12.56 34.32 30.21
C PHE A 305 -11.27 33.84 29.53
N ILE A 306 -10.90 32.58 29.71
CA ILE A 306 -9.73 31.97 29.09
C ILE A 306 -9.91 31.93 27.56
N LYS A 307 -11.06 31.41 27.09
CA LYS A 307 -11.38 31.30 25.65
C LYS A 307 -11.36 32.66 24.95
N SER A 308 -11.83 33.72 25.61
CA SER A 308 -11.85 35.07 25.04
C SER A 308 -10.46 35.63 24.67
N ARG A 309 -9.38 35.03 25.20
CA ARG A 309 -8.00 35.45 24.93
C ARG A 309 -7.33 34.69 23.80
N ASP A 310 -7.85 33.50 23.46
CA ASP A 310 -7.29 32.65 22.41
C ASP A 310 -8.40 31.81 21.76
N ASN A 311 -8.70 32.15 20.50
CA ASN A 311 -9.74 31.47 19.73
C ASN A 311 -9.46 29.97 19.50
N SER A 312 -8.23 29.50 19.68
CA SER A 312 -7.90 28.08 19.61
C SER A 312 -8.42 27.28 20.81
N LEU A 313 -8.89 27.94 21.87
CA LEU A 313 -9.41 27.31 23.08
C LEU A 313 -10.91 27.06 23.05
N TYR A 314 -11.62 27.61 22.06
CA TYR A 314 -13.03 27.28 21.85
C TYR A 314 -13.18 25.79 21.53
N THR A 315 -14.32 25.24 21.93
CA THR A 315 -14.67 23.86 21.59
C THR A 315 -15.01 23.77 20.11
N ILE A 316 -14.95 22.56 19.57
CA ILE A 316 -15.25 22.27 18.18
C ILE A 316 -16.69 22.70 17.89
N ASP A 317 -17.65 22.36 18.75
CA ASP A 317 -19.05 22.77 18.55
C ASP A 317 -19.23 24.29 18.55
N GLU A 318 -18.60 25.02 19.48
CA GLU A 318 -18.62 26.50 19.49
C GLU A 318 -18.11 27.09 18.17
N LEU A 319 -17.00 26.57 17.64
CA LEU A 319 -16.44 27.02 16.37
C LEU A 319 -17.38 26.73 15.18
N LEU A 320 -18.06 25.59 15.20
CA LEU A 320 -19.02 25.20 14.16
C LEU A 320 -20.32 26.03 14.25
N GLU A 321 -20.81 26.32 15.46
CA GLU A 321 -21.94 27.21 15.71
C GLU A 321 -21.67 28.62 15.16
N VAL A 322 -20.48 29.17 15.42
CA VAL A 322 -20.07 30.47 14.86
C VAL A 322 -20.08 30.45 13.32
N LEU A 323 -19.68 29.34 12.68
CA LEU A 323 -19.78 29.23 11.22
C LEU A 323 -21.23 29.24 10.73
N ILE A 324 -22.12 28.57 11.43
CA ILE A 324 -23.55 28.55 11.11
C ILE A 324 -24.16 29.95 11.29
N ASP A 325 -23.77 30.67 12.33
CA ASP A 325 -24.21 32.05 12.55
C ASP A 325 -23.70 32.99 11.46
N ASN A 326 -22.44 32.86 11.04
CA ASN A 326 -21.88 33.62 9.92
C ASN A 326 -22.64 33.35 8.60
N VAL A 327 -23.17 32.13 8.40
CA VAL A 327 -24.04 31.83 7.25
C VAL A 327 -25.36 32.60 7.35
N ASN A 328 -25.99 32.62 8.53
CA ASN A 328 -27.24 33.35 8.73
C ASN A 328 -27.04 34.86 8.52
N GLU A 329 -25.95 35.43 9.03
CA GLU A 329 -25.60 36.84 8.81
C GLU A 329 -25.36 37.15 7.32
N PHE A 330 -24.69 36.25 6.60
CA PHE A 330 -24.53 36.38 5.15
C PHE A 330 -25.86 36.34 4.39
N LEU A 331 -26.81 35.51 4.82
CA LEU A 331 -28.15 35.45 4.20
C LEU A 331 -28.95 36.73 4.43
N ASP A 332 -28.79 37.36 5.60
CA ASP A 332 -29.41 38.65 5.90
C ASP A 332 -28.77 39.79 5.11
N ASN A 333 -27.44 39.77 4.94
CA ASN A 333 -26.66 40.81 4.28
C ASN A 333 -25.70 40.23 3.23
N SER A 334 -26.22 39.77 2.09
CA SER A 334 -25.39 39.11 1.07
C SER A 334 -24.52 40.10 0.28
N SER A 335 -23.20 39.96 0.37
CA SER A 335 -22.22 40.73 -0.39
C SER A 335 -21.01 39.88 -0.78
N LEU A 336 -20.24 40.29 -1.79
CA LEU A 336 -19.01 39.59 -2.16
C LEU A 336 -17.99 39.60 -1.01
N GLU A 337 -17.94 40.67 -0.24
CA GLU A 337 -17.04 40.83 0.90
C GLU A 337 -17.44 39.91 2.06
N ASN A 338 -18.73 39.84 2.37
CA ASN A 338 -19.25 38.94 3.41
C ASN A 338 -19.08 37.46 3.02
N TYR A 339 -19.20 37.12 1.73
CA TYR A 339 -18.91 35.77 1.24
C TYR A 339 -17.43 35.39 1.39
N LYS A 340 -16.52 36.32 1.09
CA LYS A 340 -15.08 36.11 1.29
C LYS A 340 -14.77 35.91 2.77
N SER A 341 -15.30 36.78 3.63
CA SER A 341 -15.16 36.67 5.09
C SER A 341 -15.67 35.31 5.61
N LEU A 342 -16.83 34.85 5.12
CA LEU A 342 -17.38 33.53 5.45
C LEU A 342 -16.44 32.40 5.02
N ASN A 343 -15.87 32.46 3.82
CA ASN A 343 -14.91 31.47 3.33
C ASN A 343 -13.62 31.47 4.16
N ASP A 344 -13.08 32.64 4.46
CA ASP A 344 -11.86 32.80 5.26
C ASP A 344 -12.06 32.25 6.69
N ASN A 345 -13.24 32.51 7.29
CA ASN A 345 -13.62 31.93 8.59
C ASN A 345 -13.76 30.41 8.52
N PHE A 346 -14.36 29.88 7.45
CA PHE A 346 -14.47 28.43 7.24
C PHE A 346 -13.09 27.76 7.17
N ASP A 347 -12.17 28.31 6.37
CA ASP A 347 -10.81 27.78 6.25
C ASP A 347 -10.05 27.88 7.58
N ARG A 348 -10.16 29.03 8.28
CA ARG A 348 -9.53 29.26 9.58
C ARG A 348 -10.00 28.27 10.64
N TYR A 349 -11.31 28.14 10.85
CA TYR A 349 -11.85 27.27 11.89
C TYR A 349 -11.67 25.80 11.55
N THR A 350 -11.75 25.42 10.27
CA THR A 350 -11.40 24.06 9.83
C THR A 350 -9.95 23.72 10.16
N SER A 351 -9.02 24.66 9.99
CA SER A 351 -7.61 24.46 10.38
C SER A 351 -7.44 24.27 11.89
N ILE A 352 -8.10 25.10 12.71
CA ILE A 352 -8.06 24.99 14.18
C ILE A 352 -8.62 23.64 14.64
N ILE A 353 -9.78 23.23 14.13
CA ILE A 353 -10.41 21.96 14.50
C ILE A 353 -9.55 20.76 14.08
N ASN A 354 -8.98 20.79 12.86
CA ASN A 354 -8.07 19.73 12.42
C ASN A 354 -6.83 19.60 13.33
N ASN A 355 -6.27 20.72 13.79
CA ASN A 355 -5.17 20.71 14.74
C ASN A 355 -5.61 20.08 16.08
N LYS A 356 -6.77 20.47 16.64
CA LYS A 356 -7.32 19.85 17.86
C LYS A 356 -7.49 18.34 17.72
N ILE A 357 -8.15 17.89 16.65
CA ILE A 357 -8.38 16.46 16.37
C ILE A 357 -7.04 15.72 16.27
N ARG A 358 -6.03 16.32 15.63
CA ARG A 358 -4.69 15.73 15.55
C ARG A 358 -4.04 15.63 16.94
N ASP A 359 -4.16 16.67 17.76
CA ASP A 359 -3.57 16.71 19.09
C ASP A 359 -4.22 15.66 20.00
N TYR A 360 -5.55 15.51 19.95
CA TYR A 360 -6.27 14.43 20.63
C TYR A 360 -5.82 13.05 20.16
N LYS A 361 -5.69 12.82 18.84
CA LYS A 361 -5.13 11.56 18.31
C LYS A 361 -3.73 11.29 18.85
N SER A 362 -2.90 12.32 18.99
CA SER A 362 -1.54 12.16 19.52
C SER A 362 -1.52 11.78 21.01
N ILE A 363 -2.49 12.25 21.79
CA ILE A 363 -2.64 11.88 23.21
C ILE A 363 -3.10 10.43 23.31
N ILE A 364 -4.13 10.08 22.56
CA ILE A 364 -4.66 8.71 22.48
C ILE A 364 -3.57 7.73 22.03
N ALA A 365 -2.78 8.08 21.01
CA ALA A 365 -1.67 7.24 20.55
C ALA A 365 -0.60 7.02 21.64
N ARG A 366 -0.37 8.02 22.49
CA ARG A 366 0.53 7.90 23.65
C ARG A 366 -0.06 7.05 24.78
N GLU A 367 -1.38 7.10 24.98
CA GLU A 367 -2.07 6.28 25.98
C GLU A 367 -2.23 4.82 25.54
N ASN A 368 -2.47 4.60 24.24
CA ASN A 368 -2.53 3.27 23.59
C ASN A 368 -1.14 2.74 23.21
N ALA A 369 -0.08 3.22 23.87
CA ALA A 369 1.28 2.91 23.49
C ALA A 369 1.52 1.40 23.50
N LEU A 370 1.95 0.88 22.34
CA LEU A 370 2.43 -0.50 22.22
C LEU A 370 3.78 -0.61 22.95
N ASP A 371 3.75 -0.76 24.26
CA ASP A 371 4.97 -0.80 25.10
C ASP A 371 5.54 -2.21 25.23
N SER A 372 4.67 -3.22 25.15
CA SER A 372 5.06 -4.63 25.13
C SER A 372 4.23 -5.42 24.11
N ILE A 373 4.81 -6.52 23.64
CA ILE A 373 4.13 -7.47 22.76
C ILE A 373 3.78 -8.69 23.60
N ASN A 374 2.51 -8.80 23.97
CA ASN A 374 2.01 -9.86 24.86
C ASN A 374 1.56 -11.10 24.05
N ILE A 375 2.45 -11.53 23.16
CA ILE A 375 2.30 -12.71 22.34
C ILE A 375 3.45 -13.64 22.75
N ASN A 376 3.18 -14.92 22.91
CA ASN A 376 4.20 -15.94 23.17
C ASN A 376 3.98 -17.08 22.21
N ILE A 377 5.05 -17.64 21.68
CA ILE A 377 5.01 -18.81 20.78
C ILE A 377 5.94 -19.89 21.33
N ASN A 378 5.56 -21.15 21.16
CA ASN A 378 6.43 -22.27 21.51
C ASN A 378 7.59 -22.42 20.51
N GLU A 379 8.65 -23.13 20.91
CA GLU A 379 9.84 -23.36 20.07
C GLU A 379 9.52 -23.99 18.70
N GLY A 380 8.46 -24.82 18.62
CA GLY A 380 8.02 -25.46 17.38
C GLY A 380 7.24 -24.56 16.40
N LEU A 381 6.96 -23.32 16.80
CA LEU A 381 6.13 -22.35 16.08
C LEU A 381 4.75 -22.92 15.70
N THR A 382 4.15 -23.70 16.60
CA THR A 382 2.86 -24.39 16.38
C THR A 382 1.74 -23.84 17.23
N GLU A 383 2.05 -23.26 18.38
CA GLU A 383 1.06 -22.75 19.31
C GLU A 383 1.47 -21.37 19.82
N VAL A 384 0.58 -20.41 19.59
CA VAL A 384 0.64 -19.06 20.11
C VAL A 384 -0.26 -18.94 21.34
N LYS A 385 0.22 -18.20 22.33
CA LYS A 385 -0.52 -17.74 23.50
C LYS A 385 -0.56 -16.22 23.48
N THR A 386 -1.77 -15.66 23.54
CA THR A 386 -2.01 -14.22 23.59
C THR A 386 -2.56 -13.84 24.97
N THR A 387 -2.09 -12.73 25.52
CA THR A 387 -2.61 -12.15 26.77
C THR A 387 -2.74 -10.64 26.60
N PHE A 388 -3.87 -10.25 26.06
CA PHE A 388 -4.22 -8.87 25.75
C PHE A 388 -5.08 -8.29 26.86
N ASN A 389 -4.69 -7.14 27.40
CA ASN A 389 -5.35 -6.53 28.56
C ASN A 389 -6.67 -5.85 28.16
N GLU A 390 -6.81 -5.53 26.88
CA GLU A 390 -7.97 -4.85 26.28
C GLU A 390 -9.19 -5.77 26.06
N ILE A 391 -9.04 -7.08 26.24
CA ILE A 391 -10.13 -8.06 26.14
C ILE A 391 -10.11 -8.99 27.36
N SER A 392 -11.26 -9.53 27.71
CA SER A 392 -11.41 -10.45 28.84
C SER A 392 -10.57 -11.73 28.68
N GLU A 393 -10.33 -12.46 29.77
CA GLU A 393 -9.64 -13.77 29.70
C GLU A 393 -10.39 -14.76 28.80
N ASP A 394 -11.72 -14.68 28.82
CA ASP A 394 -12.60 -15.50 27.99
C ASP A 394 -12.47 -15.19 26.49
N GLU A 395 -12.31 -13.93 26.13
CA GLU A 395 -12.04 -13.49 24.75
C GLU A 395 -10.61 -13.82 24.32
N ASN A 396 -9.63 -13.66 25.22
CA ASN A 396 -8.25 -14.07 24.98
C ASN A 396 -8.16 -15.57 24.63
N LEU A 397 -8.91 -16.42 25.34
CA LEU A 397 -9.02 -17.84 25.01
C LEU A 397 -9.56 -18.04 23.58
N VAL A 398 -10.65 -17.37 23.22
CA VAL A 398 -11.28 -17.50 21.89
C VAL A 398 -10.34 -16.98 20.80
N TYR A 399 -9.72 -15.82 21.00
CA TYR A 399 -8.76 -15.24 20.07
C TYR A 399 -7.56 -16.16 19.84
N ARG A 400 -7.03 -16.76 20.91
CA ARG A 400 -5.96 -17.76 20.83
C ARG A 400 -6.36 -18.96 19.96
N LEU A 401 -7.57 -19.48 20.13
CA LEU A 401 -8.07 -20.60 19.31
C LEU A 401 -8.18 -20.21 17.83
N ILE A 402 -8.63 -18.99 17.55
CA ILE A 402 -8.72 -18.43 16.19
C ILE A 402 -7.33 -18.32 15.56
N VAL A 403 -6.39 -17.66 16.22
CA VAL A 403 -5.05 -17.42 15.69
C VAL A 403 -4.33 -18.75 15.46
N ASN A 404 -4.42 -19.70 16.39
CA ASN A 404 -3.80 -21.02 16.22
C ASN A 404 -4.39 -21.81 15.05
N GLU A 405 -5.71 -21.76 14.84
CA GLU A 405 -6.32 -22.36 13.65
C GLU A 405 -5.75 -21.75 12.36
N VAL A 406 -5.65 -20.42 12.28
CA VAL A 406 -5.15 -19.73 11.08
C VAL A 406 -3.64 -19.98 10.87
N LEU A 407 -2.85 -19.99 11.93
CA LEU A 407 -1.39 -20.26 11.85
C LEU A 407 -1.10 -21.71 11.48
N SER A 408 -1.94 -22.67 11.90
CA SER A 408 -1.78 -24.09 11.57
C SER A 408 -1.94 -24.39 10.07
N ARG A 409 -2.63 -23.51 9.35
CA ARG A 409 -2.88 -23.62 7.91
C ARG A 409 -1.78 -22.94 7.11
N VAL A 410 -0.64 -23.62 6.96
CA VAL A 410 0.54 -23.11 6.25
C VAL A 410 0.26 -22.76 4.79
N GLU A 411 -0.78 -23.36 4.20
CA GLU A 411 -1.24 -23.12 2.84
C GLU A 411 -1.90 -21.74 2.62
N LEU A 412 -2.31 -21.03 3.68
CA LEU A 412 -2.87 -19.69 3.49
C LEU A 412 -1.76 -18.70 3.17
N SER A 413 -1.85 -18.09 2.01
CA SER A 413 -0.97 -16.99 1.59
C SER A 413 -1.64 -16.00 0.64
N SER A 414 -2.75 -16.41 0.01
CA SER A 414 -3.48 -15.68 -1.02
C SER A 414 -4.97 -15.57 -0.74
N THR A 415 -5.63 -14.64 -1.43
CA THR A 415 -7.08 -14.45 -1.34
C THR A 415 -7.85 -15.72 -1.72
N ASP A 416 -7.40 -16.46 -2.75
CA ASP A 416 -8.08 -17.67 -3.21
C ASP A 416 -7.98 -18.81 -2.19
N GLU A 417 -6.81 -19.02 -1.59
CA GLU A 417 -6.62 -20.02 -0.53
C GLU A 417 -7.49 -19.71 0.70
N ILE A 418 -7.55 -18.44 1.12
CA ILE A 418 -8.42 -18.01 2.22
C ILE A 418 -9.89 -18.21 1.86
N ALA A 419 -10.30 -17.90 0.63
CA ALA A 419 -11.67 -18.12 0.16
C ALA A 419 -12.09 -19.60 0.23
N GLN A 420 -11.17 -20.50 -0.10
CA GLN A 420 -11.38 -21.96 -0.04
C GLN A 420 -11.43 -22.48 1.40
N CYS A 421 -10.58 -21.95 2.29
CA CYS A 421 -10.47 -22.44 3.66
C CYS A 421 -11.43 -21.77 4.67
N ARG A 422 -12.03 -20.61 4.35
CA ARG A 422 -12.84 -19.81 5.31
C ARG A 422 -13.92 -20.62 6.05
N GLN A 423 -14.58 -21.55 5.36
CA GLN A 423 -15.62 -22.40 5.95
C GLN A 423 -15.02 -23.38 6.96
N GLY A 424 -13.90 -24.01 6.60
CA GLY A 424 -13.16 -24.91 7.47
C GLY A 424 -12.61 -24.22 8.71
N ILE A 425 -12.12 -22.98 8.57
CA ILE A 425 -11.66 -22.16 9.71
C ILE A 425 -12.82 -21.98 10.71
N ILE A 426 -14.00 -21.56 10.27
CA ILE A 426 -15.15 -21.34 11.17
C ILE A 426 -15.56 -22.65 11.85
N GLN A 427 -15.64 -23.76 11.11
CA GLN A 427 -16.03 -25.05 11.65
C GLN A 427 -15.06 -25.55 12.73
N ASN A 428 -13.76 -25.44 12.47
CA ASN A 428 -12.73 -25.85 13.43
C ASN A 428 -12.75 -24.96 14.67
N VAL A 429 -12.77 -23.63 14.50
CA VAL A 429 -12.89 -22.69 15.63
C VAL A 429 -14.16 -22.97 16.44
N ALA A 430 -15.31 -23.21 15.79
CA ALA A 430 -16.55 -23.53 16.48
C ALA A 430 -16.46 -24.84 17.28
N THR A 431 -15.74 -25.83 16.77
CA THR A 431 -15.50 -27.10 17.45
C THR A 431 -14.60 -26.91 18.66
N LEU A 432 -13.51 -26.15 18.52
CA LEU A 432 -12.58 -25.83 19.62
C LEU A 432 -13.25 -25.01 20.73
N VAL A 433 -14.05 -24.01 20.35
CA VAL A 433 -14.84 -23.20 21.28
C VAL A 433 -15.92 -24.04 21.95
N LYS A 434 -16.62 -24.92 21.23
CA LYS A 434 -17.61 -25.86 21.79
C LYS A 434 -16.97 -26.77 22.84
N SER A 435 -15.78 -27.30 22.58
CA SER A 435 -15.06 -28.15 23.55
C SER A 435 -14.62 -27.38 24.80
N SER A 436 -14.33 -26.08 24.66
CA SER A 436 -13.85 -25.23 25.76
C SER A 436 -14.97 -24.61 26.61
N LYS A 437 -16.07 -24.16 25.96
CA LYS A 437 -17.15 -23.39 26.60
C LYS A 437 -18.52 -24.08 26.57
N GLY A 438 -18.65 -25.22 25.89
CA GLY A 438 -19.90 -25.97 25.76
C GLY A 438 -20.73 -25.60 24.53
N GLU A 439 -21.61 -26.51 24.12
CA GLU A 439 -22.36 -26.43 22.85
C GLU A 439 -23.38 -25.28 22.76
N LYS A 440 -23.98 -24.93 23.90
CA LYS A 440 -25.02 -23.90 23.97
C LYS A 440 -24.46 -22.51 24.24
N HIS A 441 -23.14 -22.36 24.28
CA HIS A 441 -22.49 -21.07 24.52
C HIS A 441 -22.78 -20.11 23.35
N GLU A 442 -22.96 -18.82 23.68
CA GLU A 442 -23.29 -17.78 22.71
C GLU A 442 -22.27 -17.69 21.56
N SER A 443 -20.98 -17.82 21.88
CA SER A 443 -19.89 -17.88 20.89
C SER A 443 -20.09 -18.96 19.82
N VAL A 444 -20.57 -20.15 20.19
CA VAL A 444 -20.83 -21.25 19.24
C VAL A 444 -22.03 -20.92 18.36
N ILE A 445 -23.06 -20.29 18.92
CA ILE A 445 -24.24 -19.84 18.18
C ILE A 445 -23.86 -18.76 17.17
N PHE A 446 -23.03 -17.79 17.57
CA PHE A 446 -22.51 -16.75 16.70
C PHE A 446 -21.72 -17.32 15.53
N LEU A 447 -20.78 -18.24 15.78
CA LEU A 447 -20.00 -18.92 14.73
C LEU A 447 -20.89 -19.72 13.75
N ARG A 448 -21.95 -20.37 14.25
CA ARG A 448 -22.94 -21.05 13.39
C ARG A 448 -23.70 -20.07 12.50
N LYS A 449 -24.06 -18.89 13.01
CA LYS A 449 -24.69 -17.83 12.20
C LYS A 449 -23.74 -17.27 11.16
N LEU A 450 -22.49 -17.00 11.54
CA LEU A 450 -21.44 -16.55 10.63
C LEU A 450 -21.25 -17.56 9.49
N TYR A 451 -21.10 -18.85 9.83
CA TYR A 451 -21.02 -19.92 8.84
C TYR A 451 -22.21 -19.91 7.87
N LYS A 452 -23.44 -19.83 8.37
CA LYS A 452 -24.66 -19.79 7.54
C LYS A 452 -24.68 -18.59 6.59
N SER A 453 -24.27 -17.41 7.06
CA SER A 453 -24.23 -16.21 6.22
C SER A 453 -23.25 -16.31 5.05
N LEU A 454 -22.19 -17.13 5.17
CA LEU A 454 -21.22 -17.32 4.11
C LEU A 454 -21.66 -18.36 3.05
N ILE A 455 -22.57 -19.27 3.40
CA ILE A 455 -23.04 -20.32 2.49
C ILE A 455 -24.41 -20.03 1.88
N THR A 456 -25.23 -19.19 2.52
CA THR A 456 -26.59 -18.90 2.08
C THR A 456 -26.69 -17.47 1.56
N VAL A 457 -26.88 -17.32 0.26
CA VAL A 457 -27.12 -16.02 -0.38
C VAL A 457 -28.36 -15.37 0.23
N GLY A 458 -28.24 -14.11 0.64
CA GLY A 458 -29.33 -13.33 1.22
C GLY A 458 -29.52 -13.48 2.73
N VAL A 459 -28.77 -14.35 3.41
CA VAL A 459 -28.73 -14.39 4.88
C VAL A 459 -27.79 -13.30 5.37
N GLY A 460 -28.37 -12.18 5.82
CA GLY A 460 -27.62 -11.10 6.44
C GLY A 460 -26.90 -11.56 7.71
N PHE A 461 -25.77 -10.93 8.02
CA PHE A 461 -25.01 -11.14 9.25
C PHE A 461 -24.63 -9.79 9.84
N LYS A 462 -24.81 -9.65 11.16
CA LYS A 462 -24.42 -8.46 11.91
C LYS A 462 -23.31 -8.84 12.88
N ILE A 463 -22.16 -8.19 12.74
CA ILE A 463 -21.00 -8.43 13.60
C ILE A 463 -21.32 -8.09 15.06
N ASN A 464 -22.12 -7.04 15.27
CA ASN A 464 -22.51 -6.55 16.59
C ASN A 464 -23.59 -7.41 17.27
N GLU A 465 -23.86 -8.63 16.80
CA GLU A 465 -24.71 -9.61 17.49
C GLU A 465 -24.00 -10.36 18.62
N SER A 466 -22.67 -10.27 18.72
CA SER A 466 -21.89 -10.76 19.86
C SER A 466 -21.20 -9.59 20.51
N GLU A 467 -20.94 -9.66 21.81
CA GLU A 467 -20.06 -8.69 22.49
C GLU A 467 -18.59 -9.08 22.45
N ASP A 468 -18.28 -10.33 22.10
CA ASP A 468 -16.92 -10.89 22.08
C ASP A 468 -16.09 -10.30 20.92
N ASN A 469 -15.14 -9.44 21.27
CA ASN A 469 -14.27 -8.74 20.32
C ASN A 469 -13.37 -9.70 19.52
N ALA A 470 -13.02 -10.86 20.07
CA ALA A 470 -12.29 -11.88 19.34
C ALA A 470 -13.15 -12.48 18.22
N LEU A 471 -14.41 -12.81 18.49
CA LEU A 471 -15.35 -13.28 17.46
C LEU A 471 -15.70 -12.20 16.44
N LYS A 472 -15.90 -10.95 16.88
CA LYS A 472 -16.08 -9.81 15.96
C LYS A 472 -14.90 -9.69 15.01
N SER A 473 -13.66 -9.81 15.51
CA SER A 473 -12.46 -9.73 14.69
C SER A 473 -12.37 -10.84 13.62
N LEU A 474 -12.73 -12.08 13.97
CA LEU A 474 -12.82 -13.18 13.01
C LEU A 474 -13.92 -12.92 11.97
N ALA A 475 -15.10 -12.47 12.41
CA ALA A 475 -16.21 -12.18 11.50
C ALA A 475 -15.87 -11.06 10.51
N CYS A 476 -15.21 -10.00 10.97
CA CYS A 476 -14.67 -8.93 10.13
C CYS A 476 -13.71 -9.50 9.07
N PHE A 477 -12.68 -10.22 9.51
CA PHE A 477 -11.69 -10.83 8.62
C PHE A 477 -12.35 -11.72 7.56
N LEU A 478 -13.18 -12.68 7.95
CA LEU A 478 -13.79 -13.63 7.01
C LEU A 478 -14.85 -13.00 6.08
N SER A 479 -15.41 -11.85 6.46
CA SER A 479 -16.32 -11.08 5.60
C SER A 479 -15.58 -10.26 4.55
N ARG A 480 -14.36 -9.77 4.88
CA ARG A 480 -13.53 -8.88 4.04
C ARG A 480 -12.05 -9.21 4.18
N TYR A 481 -11.63 -10.38 3.69
CA TYR A 481 -10.23 -10.83 3.79
C TYR A 481 -9.37 -10.43 2.60
N SER A 482 -9.95 -10.07 1.46
CA SER A 482 -9.22 -9.91 0.19
C SER A 482 -8.26 -8.72 0.18
N GLU A 483 -8.67 -7.61 0.77
CA GLU A 483 -7.90 -6.36 0.81
C GLU A 483 -8.07 -5.74 2.19
N MET A 484 -6.96 -5.30 2.80
CA MET A 484 -7.03 -4.72 4.14
C MET A 484 -7.84 -3.43 4.17
N GLU A 485 -7.75 -2.58 3.15
CA GLU A 485 -8.55 -1.34 3.10
C GLU A 485 -10.05 -1.65 3.16
N LYS A 486 -10.50 -2.69 2.45
CA LYS A 486 -11.88 -3.18 2.52
C LYS A 486 -12.21 -3.79 3.89
N LEU A 487 -11.25 -4.40 4.58
CA LEU A 487 -11.42 -4.86 5.96
C LEU A 487 -11.62 -3.67 6.90
N GLN A 488 -10.73 -2.68 6.82
CA GLN A 488 -10.77 -1.48 7.65
C GLN A 488 -12.07 -0.71 7.42
N ASP A 489 -12.45 -0.43 6.17
CA ASP A 489 -13.72 0.20 5.80
C ASP A 489 -14.92 -0.54 6.39
N PHE A 490 -14.87 -1.87 6.39
CA PHE A 490 -15.94 -2.70 6.93
C PHE A 490 -15.99 -2.65 8.45
N MET A 491 -14.83 -2.64 9.11
CA MET A 491 -14.70 -2.44 10.55
C MET A 491 -15.27 -1.08 10.96
N ASP A 492 -14.91 -0.01 10.26
CA ASP A 492 -15.35 1.37 10.50
C ASP A 492 -16.88 1.51 10.34
N ARG A 493 -17.44 0.92 9.28
CA ARG A 493 -18.89 0.91 9.06
C ARG A 493 -19.66 0.16 10.14
N ASN A 494 -19.04 -0.83 10.78
CA ASN A 494 -19.65 -1.61 11.86
C ASN A 494 -19.27 -1.08 13.26
N LYS A 495 -18.56 0.06 13.36
CA LYS A 495 -18.08 0.66 14.61
C LYS A 495 -17.21 -0.30 15.44
N PHE A 496 -16.38 -1.09 14.77
CA PHE A 496 -15.48 -2.04 15.43
C PHE A 496 -14.03 -1.58 15.28
N TYR A 497 -13.48 -0.92 16.31
CA TYR A 497 -12.18 -0.24 16.25
C TYR A 497 -11.02 -1.03 16.84
N HIS A 498 -11.20 -2.33 17.14
CA HIS A 498 -10.12 -3.22 17.58
C HIS A 498 -9.30 -3.74 16.38
N TYR A 499 -8.65 -2.84 15.64
CA TYR A 499 -7.88 -3.17 14.44
C TYR A 499 -6.76 -4.16 14.73
N GLY A 500 -6.10 -4.12 15.90
CA GLY A 500 -5.02 -5.04 16.23
C GLY A 500 -5.46 -6.50 16.17
N LEU A 501 -6.67 -6.81 16.67
CA LEU A 501 -7.20 -8.17 16.66
C LEU A 501 -7.47 -8.66 15.23
N ALA A 502 -8.19 -7.87 14.43
CA ALA A 502 -8.54 -8.26 13.07
C ALA A 502 -7.32 -8.27 12.13
N PHE A 503 -6.44 -7.29 12.26
CA PHE A 503 -5.22 -7.19 11.45
C PHE A 503 -4.25 -8.30 11.82
N GLY A 504 -4.16 -8.68 13.09
CA GLY A 504 -3.40 -9.85 13.52
C GLY A 504 -3.86 -11.12 12.79
N ILE A 505 -5.17 -11.41 12.76
CA ILE A 505 -5.70 -12.57 12.04
C ILE A 505 -5.37 -12.49 10.54
N TRP A 506 -5.52 -11.30 9.95
CA TRP A 506 -5.16 -11.07 8.55
C TRP A 506 -3.68 -11.35 8.28
N GLY A 507 -2.78 -10.83 9.12
CA GLY A 507 -1.34 -11.06 9.04
C GLY A 507 -0.94 -12.51 9.28
N ALA A 508 -1.64 -13.23 10.17
CA ALA A 508 -1.45 -14.67 10.39
C ALA A 508 -1.86 -15.49 9.15
N ALA A 509 -2.86 -15.03 8.40
CA ALA A 509 -3.35 -15.68 7.20
C ALA A 509 -2.43 -15.42 6.00
N TYR A 510 -2.04 -14.18 5.72
CA TYR A 510 -1.23 -13.83 4.54
C TYR A 510 0.29 -13.94 4.77
N GLY A 511 0.73 -13.77 6.02
CA GLY A 511 2.14 -13.74 6.39
C GLY A 511 2.86 -12.42 6.04
N TYR A 512 4.05 -12.24 6.62
CA TYR A 512 4.83 -11.01 6.56
C TYR A 512 5.18 -10.59 5.13
N ALA A 513 5.62 -11.53 4.29
CA ALA A 513 6.04 -11.24 2.92
C ALA A 513 4.93 -10.58 2.09
N ASN A 514 3.67 -10.93 2.34
CA ASN A 514 2.52 -10.44 1.57
C ASN A 514 1.87 -9.20 2.18
N ILE A 515 2.35 -8.72 3.33
CA ILE A 515 1.95 -7.42 3.89
C ILE A 515 2.51 -6.29 3.01
N SER A 516 1.71 -5.27 2.70
CA SER A 516 2.16 -4.08 1.99
C SER A 516 2.82 -3.06 2.91
N LYS A 517 3.72 -2.23 2.38
CA LYS A 517 4.32 -1.11 3.14
C LYS A 517 3.28 -0.10 3.64
N ILE A 518 2.19 0.11 2.89
CA ILE A 518 1.07 0.99 3.27
C ILE A 518 0.38 0.47 4.54
N LEU A 519 0.26 -0.86 4.67
CA LEU A 519 -0.30 -1.45 5.88
C LEU A 519 0.53 -1.10 7.12
N MET A 520 1.85 -1.18 6.95
CA MET A 520 2.84 -1.02 8.00
C MET A 520 3.12 0.45 8.33
N GLU A 521 2.47 1.41 7.68
CA GLU A 521 2.78 2.84 7.80
C GLU A 521 2.67 3.34 9.25
N SER A 522 1.64 2.90 10.00
CA SER A 522 1.47 3.27 11.41
C SER A 522 2.61 2.77 12.30
N LEU A 523 3.24 1.65 11.97
CA LEU A 523 4.39 1.13 12.70
C LEU A 523 5.72 1.73 12.19
N THR A 524 5.88 1.87 10.88
CA THR A 524 7.13 2.34 10.26
C THR A 524 7.35 3.84 10.40
N SER A 525 6.30 4.60 10.72
CA SER A 525 6.43 6.02 11.08
C SER A 525 6.95 6.24 12.51
N ASP A 526 7.02 5.18 13.33
CA ASP A 526 7.49 5.21 14.71
C ASP A 526 8.68 4.25 14.88
N ASP A 527 9.89 4.81 14.78
CA ASP A 527 11.13 4.05 14.86
C ASP A 527 11.29 3.29 16.20
N GLU A 528 10.76 3.82 17.30
CA GLU A 528 10.84 3.16 18.61
C GLU A 528 9.95 1.91 18.63
N LYS A 529 8.72 2.02 18.13
CA LYS A 529 7.78 0.90 18.06
C LYS A 529 8.20 -0.13 17.02
N LEU A 530 8.73 0.29 15.88
CA LEU A 530 9.32 -0.62 14.90
C LEU A 530 10.49 -1.40 15.52
N SER A 531 11.40 -0.71 16.22
CA SER A 531 12.54 -1.32 16.91
C SER A 531 12.11 -2.28 18.04
N LEU A 532 11.01 -1.97 18.74
CA LEU A 532 10.42 -2.89 19.72
C LEU A 532 9.96 -4.18 19.06
N VAL A 533 9.19 -4.10 17.97
CA VAL A 533 8.68 -5.26 17.23
C VAL A 533 9.83 -6.10 16.66
N THR A 534 10.82 -5.46 16.03
CA THR A 534 11.98 -6.17 15.47
C THR A 534 12.79 -6.89 16.55
N ARG A 535 13.03 -6.27 17.72
CA ARG A 535 13.70 -6.93 18.86
C ARG A 535 12.90 -8.09 19.41
N TYR A 536 11.59 -7.90 19.60
CA TYR A 536 10.71 -8.96 20.06
C TYR A 536 10.73 -10.17 19.12
N ILE A 537 10.66 -9.96 17.81
CA ILE A 537 10.72 -11.04 16.81
C ILE A 537 12.06 -11.77 16.89
N ASN A 538 13.18 -11.06 16.92
CA ASN A 538 14.50 -11.69 16.96
C ASN A 538 14.70 -12.52 18.25
N LYS A 539 14.28 -11.98 19.39
CA LYS A 539 14.32 -12.69 20.66
C LYS A 539 13.40 -13.91 20.67
N THR A 540 12.17 -13.77 20.19
CA THR A 540 11.13 -14.80 20.30
C THR A 540 11.34 -15.95 19.32
N ILE A 541 11.72 -15.65 18.06
CA ILE A 541 11.86 -16.66 17.01
C ILE A 541 13.27 -17.24 16.97
N PHE A 542 14.28 -16.39 17.13
CA PHE A 542 15.68 -16.78 16.91
C PHE A 542 16.47 -16.93 18.21
N ASN A 543 15.88 -16.61 19.37
CA ASN A 543 16.56 -16.59 20.66
C ASN A 543 17.86 -15.73 20.60
N GLN A 544 17.79 -14.62 19.87
CA GLN A 544 18.90 -13.71 19.63
C GLN A 544 18.55 -12.31 20.13
N GLU A 545 19.44 -11.74 20.95
CA GLU A 545 19.40 -10.32 21.28
C GLU A 545 20.09 -9.51 20.17
N ILE A 546 19.52 -8.35 19.85
CA ILE A 546 20.07 -7.42 18.83
C ILE A 546 21.14 -6.54 19.48
N ASP A 547 22.34 -6.54 18.93
CA ASP A 547 23.40 -5.61 19.30
C ASP A 547 23.23 -4.29 18.52
N GLN A 548 22.59 -3.31 19.16
CA GLN A 548 22.28 -2.00 18.55
C GLN A 548 23.51 -1.23 18.08
N ASN A 549 24.68 -1.46 18.68
CA ASN A 549 25.91 -0.77 18.33
C ASN A 549 26.86 -1.65 17.50
N GLY A 550 26.58 -2.95 17.40
CA GLY A 550 27.45 -3.92 16.76
C GLY A 550 27.71 -3.65 15.29
N LEU A 551 26.69 -3.23 14.55
CA LEU A 551 26.84 -2.82 13.15
C LEU A 551 27.70 -1.56 13.05
N LYS A 552 27.33 -0.49 13.77
CA LYS A 552 28.06 0.78 13.74
C LYS A 552 29.55 0.60 14.10
N ALA A 553 29.83 -0.11 15.19
CA ALA A 553 31.19 -0.41 15.64
C ALA A 553 31.96 -1.26 14.62
N TYR A 554 31.29 -2.13 13.88
CA TYR A 554 31.91 -2.90 12.80
C TYR A 554 32.20 -2.04 11.57
N ILE A 555 31.26 -1.21 11.11
CA ILE A 555 31.48 -0.29 10.00
C ILE A 555 32.62 0.70 10.31
N GLU A 556 32.75 1.16 11.57
CA GLU A 556 33.86 2.01 12.01
C GLU A 556 35.25 1.34 11.92
N THR A 557 35.31 0.00 11.79
CA THR A 557 36.58 -0.69 11.51
C THR A 557 37.01 -0.59 10.05
N PHE A 558 36.09 -0.24 9.16
CA PHE A 558 36.42 -0.03 7.76
C PHE A 558 37.25 1.25 7.66
N GLY A 559 38.53 1.13 7.33
CA GLY A 559 39.33 2.31 7.03
C GLY A 559 38.74 3.05 5.83
N GLU A 560 38.66 4.38 5.89
CA GLU A 560 38.29 5.17 4.71
C GLU A 560 39.39 5.05 3.64
N LYS A 561 39.03 4.57 2.44
CA LYS A 561 39.93 4.67 1.30
C LYS A 561 39.98 6.13 0.89
N LYS A 562 41.18 6.75 0.97
CA LYS A 562 41.37 8.12 0.45
C LYS A 562 40.79 8.19 -0.97
N PRO A 563 39.90 9.15 -1.27
CA PRO A 563 39.29 9.22 -2.58
C PRO A 563 40.40 9.33 -3.62
N MET A 564 40.45 8.39 -4.57
CA MET A 564 41.28 8.61 -5.75
C MET A 564 40.81 9.93 -6.38
N PRO A 565 41.73 10.82 -6.78
CA PRO A 565 41.36 12.07 -7.40
C PRO A 565 40.45 11.76 -8.57
N THR A 566 39.19 12.17 -8.46
CA THR A 566 38.21 12.04 -9.54
C THR A 566 38.82 12.72 -10.74
N LYS A 567 39.07 11.97 -11.83
CA LYS A 567 39.37 12.59 -13.12
C LYS A 567 38.28 13.62 -13.36
N PRO A 568 38.62 14.89 -13.62
CA PRO A 568 37.62 15.94 -13.73
C PRO A 568 36.60 15.50 -14.78
N LYS A 569 35.34 15.32 -14.35
CA LYS A 569 34.22 15.24 -15.27
C LYS A 569 34.29 16.52 -16.11
N TRP A 570 34.33 16.37 -17.43
CA TRP A 570 34.27 17.48 -18.35
C TRP A 570 33.11 18.38 -17.95
N LYS A 571 33.41 19.56 -17.41
CA LYS A 571 32.42 20.62 -17.26
C LYS A 571 32.10 21.08 -18.67
N ILE A 572 30.85 20.90 -19.10
CA ILE A 572 30.35 21.63 -20.25
C ILE A 572 30.34 23.09 -19.81
N ASP A 573 31.25 23.90 -20.37
CA ASP A 573 31.27 25.34 -20.16
C ASP A 573 29.95 25.92 -20.70
N ALA A 574 29.08 26.36 -19.79
CA ALA A 574 27.86 27.10 -20.12
C ALA A 574 28.15 28.38 -20.95
N GLU A 575 29.39 28.88 -20.91
CA GLU A 575 29.84 29.99 -21.75
C GLU A 575 29.95 29.64 -23.24
N ARG A 576 30.13 28.37 -23.60
CA ARG A 576 30.24 27.97 -25.02
C ARG A 576 28.88 27.98 -25.72
N ILE A 577 27.81 27.67 -25.00
CA ILE A 577 26.42 27.73 -25.49
C ILE A 577 25.98 29.19 -25.68
N ASN A 578 26.38 30.10 -24.77
CA ASN A 578 26.06 31.53 -24.90
C ASN A 578 26.87 32.25 -26.00
N ARG A 579 28.06 31.77 -26.37
CA ARG A 579 28.85 32.33 -27.50
C ARG A 579 28.33 31.92 -28.87
N GLU A 580 27.64 30.78 -28.95
CA GLU A 580 27.00 30.33 -30.20
C GLU A 580 25.62 31.01 -30.39
N GLN A 581 24.87 31.25 -29.32
CA GLN A 581 23.59 32.00 -29.36
C GLN A 581 23.74 33.52 -29.54
N SER A 582 24.90 34.11 -29.24
CA SER A 582 25.17 35.54 -29.45
C SER A 582 25.69 35.90 -30.85
N LYS A 583 26.08 34.90 -31.66
CA LYS A 583 26.47 35.12 -33.06
C LYS A 583 25.29 35.14 -34.04
N GLU A 584 24.13 34.60 -33.67
CA GLU A 584 22.92 34.61 -34.51
C GLU A 584 22.03 35.84 -34.30
N ASN A 585 22.24 36.63 -33.24
CA ASN A 585 21.40 37.79 -32.89
C ASN A 585 22.05 39.17 -33.14
N SER A 586 23.02 39.28 -34.06
CA SER A 586 23.69 40.56 -34.37
C SER A 586 23.83 40.84 -35.87
N ILE A 587 22.71 40.72 -36.60
CA ILE A 587 22.52 41.40 -37.88
C ILE A 587 21.15 42.08 -37.82
N GLU A 588 21.11 43.27 -37.21
CA GLU A 588 20.01 44.23 -37.28
C GLU A 588 20.25 45.22 -38.43
N GLU A 589 19.15 45.53 -39.12
CA GLU A 589 18.79 46.84 -39.72
C GLU A 589 19.63 47.31 -40.95
N GLU A 590 19.06 47.88 -42.03
CA GLU A 590 18.07 48.95 -42.11
C GLU A 590 17.55 49.12 -43.57
N GLN A 591 16.46 49.87 -43.74
CA GLN A 591 15.44 49.86 -44.83
C GLN A 591 15.79 50.63 -46.16
N PRO A 592 14.81 51.09 -46.99
CA PRO A 592 13.90 50.42 -47.95
C PRO A 592 13.99 50.99 -49.39
N SER A 593 13.29 50.41 -50.40
CA SER A 593 12.38 51.17 -51.29
C SER A 593 11.69 50.34 -52.41
N TYR A 594 10.42 50.70 -52.65
CA TYR A 594 9.53 50.49 -53.82
C TYR A 594 8.81 49.15 -54.06
N GLU A 595 7.52 49.20 -53.69
CA GLU A 595 6.32 48.88 -54.51
C GLU A 595 6.48 47.85 -55.63
N THR A 596 5.78 46.71 -55.54
CA THR A 596 4.46 46.56 -56.20
C THR A 596 3.81 45.19 -55.91
N ASN A 597 2.50 45.27 -55.64
CA ASN A 597 1.43 44.37 -56.08
C ASN A 597 0.98 43.15 -55.24
N GLN A 598 -0.31 43.27 -54.87
CA GLN A 598 -1.36 42.25 -54.66
C GLN A 598 -1.37 41.55 -53.30
N ILE A 599 -2.06 42.12 -52.31
CA ILE A 599 -3.51 42.02 -51.99
C ILE A 599 -3.93 40.62 -51.51
N LYS A 600 -3.96 40.55 -50.16
CA LYS A 600 -5.02 40.08 -49.24
C LYS A 600 -5.38 38.60 -49.12
N ASP A 601 -5.12 38.12 -47.90
CA ASP A 601 -6.06 37.56 -46.91
C ASP A 601 -7.09 36.53 -47.40
N TYR A 602 -7.10 35.34 -46.79
CA TYR A 602 -7.88 35.16 -45.56
C TYR A 602 -7.65 33.79 -44.92
N THR A 603 -7.85 33.82 -43.61
CA THR A 603 -7.94 32.75 -42.64
C THR A 603 -9.11 31.78 -42.87
N LYS A 604 -9.02 30.63 -42.20
CA LYS A 604 -10.08 29.68 -41.80
C LYS A 604 -10.66 28.78 -42.89
N SER A 605 -10.67 27.49 -42.54
CA SER A 605 -11.87 26.67 -42.32
C SER A 605 -11.85 25.32 -43.06
N SER A 606 -12.16 24.28 -42.27
CA SER A 606 -13.12 23.21 -42.61
C SER A 606 -12.77 22.11 -43.62
N ILE A 607 -12.76 20.88 -43.08
CA ILE A 607 -13.68 19.77 -43.42
C ILE A 607 -13.60 19.15 -44.83
N ASN A 608 -13.45 17.81 -44.82
CA ASN A 608 -13.76 16.81 -45.86
C ASN A 608 -12.92 16.93 -47.16
N LYS A 609 -12.54 15.86 -47.87
CA LYS A 609 -13.18 14.56 -48.07
C LYS A 609 -12.20 13.65 -48.86
N SER A 610 -12.31 12.34 -48.62
CA SER A 610 -12.30 11.23 -49.60
C SER A 610 -11.15 11.07 -50.63
N GLU A 611 -10.58 9.86 -50.55
CA GLU A 611 -10.51 8.85 -51.63
C GLU A 611 -9.31 8.74 -52.58
N GLN A 612 -8.89 7.45 -52.69
CA GLN A 612 -8.36 6.72 -53.84
C GLN A 612 -6.84 6.63 -54.06
N LEU A 613 -6.32 5.44 -53.68
CA LEU A 613 -5.70 4.41 -54.54
C LEU A 613 -4.64 4.86 -55.58
N ASP A 614 -3.43 4.32 -55.44
CA ASP A 614 -2.80 3.42 -56.43
C ASP A 614 -1.51 2.82 -55.80
N ILE A 615 -1.46 1.50 -55.57
CA ILE A 615 -0.85 0.47 -56.44
C ILE A 615 0.62 0.78 -56.78
N PHE A 616 1.56 0.02 -56.19
CA PHE A 616 2.73 -0.44 -56.94
C PHE A 616 3.15 -1.85 -56.50
N GLN A 617 3.42 -2.62 -57.55
CA GLN A 617 3.65 -4.05 -57.66
C GLN A 617 4.93 -4.55 -56.96
N THR A 618 4.87 -5.81 -56.56
CA THR A 618 5.99 -6.73 -56.32
C THR A 618 6.80 -6.98 -57.60
N PRO A 619 7.99 -7.61 -57.45
CA PRO A 619 8.22 -8.81 -58.24
C PRO A 619 8.63 -10.04 -57.42
N GLU A 620 8.30 -11.16 -58.05
CA GLU A 620 8.34 -12.57 -57.68
C GLU A 620 9.74 -13.21 -57.54
N GLN A 621 9.68 -14.47 -57.06
CA GLN A 621 10.36 -15.70 -57.51
C GLN A 621 11.15 -16.38 -56.37
N GLY A 622 10.98 -17.67 -56.05
CA GLY A 622 10.12 -18.72 -56.60
C GLY A 622 10.36 -20.05 -55.86
N GLU A 623 9.42 -20.98 -56.03
CA GLU A 623 9.61 -22.45 -56.20
C GLU A 623 10.29 -23.29 -55.09
N ASP A 624 9.90 -24.52 -54.74
CA ASP A 624 8.74 -25.37 -55.05
C ASP A 624 8.87 -26.68 -54.20
N THR A 625 7.83 -27.53 -54.25
CA THR A 625 7.78 -28.99 -54.00
C THR A 625 7.24 -29.59 -52.66
N ASN A 626 5.94 -29.87 -52.67
CA ASN A 626 5.25 -31.18 -52.45
C ASN A 626 5.88 -32.30 -51.57
N SER A 627 5.10 -32.83 -50.60
CA SER A 627 4.41 -34.15 -50.75
C SER A 627 3.53 -34.58 -49.56
N LYS A 628 2.32 -35.04 -49.93
CA LYS A 628 1.23 -35.82 -49.29
C LYS A 628 1.55 -36.80 -48.14
N GLY A 629 0.56 -36.98 -47.24
CA GLY A 629 0.34 -38.20 -46.44
C GLY A 629 -0.69 -38.05 -45.32
N SER A 630 -1.68 -38.94 -45.26
CA SER A 630 -2.97 -38.80 -44.56
C SER A 630 -3.11 -39.69 -43.30
N VAL A 631 -3.77 -39.16 -42.25
CA VAL A 631 -4.71 -39.77 -41.26
C VAL A 631 -4.27 -40.99 -40.41
N VAL A 632 -4.39 -40.87 -39.06
CA VAL A 632 -5.18 -41.69 -38.10
C VAL A 632 -4.98 -41.19 -36.63
N VAL A 633 -6.07 -40.70 -36.02
CA VAL A 633 -6.61 -40.78 -34.63
C VAL A 633 -5.69 -40.84 -33.37
N ASP A 634 -5.71 -39.74 -32.59
CA ASP A 634 -5.70 -39.47 -31.11
C ASP A 634 -5.05 -40.41 -30.04
N PRO A 635 -4.72 -39.95 -28.80
CA PRO A 635 -4.54 -38.57 -28.27
C PRO A 635 -3.30 -38.39 -27.32
N GLU A 636 -3.07 -37.14 -26.89
CA GLU A 636 -2.36 -36.71 -25.66
C GLU A 636 -0.81 -36.60 -25.58
N ILE A 637 -0.38 -35.33 -25.38
CA ILE A 637 0.74 -34.80 -24.56
C ILE A 637 2.10 -34.46 -25.26
N LYS A 638 2.35 -33.13 -25.27
CA LYS A 638 3.60 -32.35 -25.15
C LYS A 638 4.38 -31.82 -26.38
N ASN A 639 4.42 -30.48 -26.39
CA ASN A 639 5.54 -29.55 -26.64
C ASN A 639 6.03 -29.25 -28.07
N GLY A 640 5.68 -28.03 -28.52
CA GLY A 640 6.65 -27.04 -29.01
C GLY A 640 6.94 -27.01 -30.52
N ARG A 641 6.47 -25.94 -31.19
CA ARG A 641 7.32 -24.92 -31.86
C ARG A 641 6.45 -23.89 -32.61
N ASP A 642 6.84 -22.63 -32.43
CA ASP A 642 6.59 -21.43 -33.24
C ASP A 642 5.24 -21.29 -33.97
N SER A 643 4.37 -20.48 -33.38
CA SER A 643 3.56 -19.55 -34.15
C SER A 643 3.86 -18.14 -33.63
N SER A 644 4.08 -17.21 -34.56
CA SER A 644 4.07 -15.78 -34.29
C SER A 644 2.89 -15.43 -33.37
N ASN A 645 3.17 -14.95 -32.15
CA ASN A 645 2.15 -14.51 -31.19
C ASN A 645 1.32 -13.39 -31.84
N LYS A 646 0.21 -13.74 -32.50
CA LYS A 646 -0.83 -12.78 -32.84
C LYS A 646 -1.50 -12.43 -31.51
N LEU A 647 -1.27 -11.20 -31.05
CA LEU A 647 -1.90 -10.65 -29.85
C LEU A 647 -3.43 -10.78 -29.98
N GLY A 648 -4.09 -11.27 -28.92
CA GLY A 648 -5.54 -11.31 -28.85
C GLY A 648 -6.12 -9.90 -28.80
N PHE A 649 -7.41 -9.75 -29.12
CA PHE A 649 -8.07 -8.43 -29.10
C PHE A 649 -7.94 -7.75 -27.73
N MET A 650 -8.12 -8.50 -26.64
CA MET A 650 -8.00 -7.94 -25.29
C MET A 650 -6.56 -7.57 -24.94
N ASP A 651 -5.56 -8.27 -25.48
CA ASP A 651 -4.15 -7.89 -25.29
C ASP A 651 -3.85 -6.54 -25.95
N LEU A 652 -4.43 -6.28 -27.13
CA LEU A 652 -4.32 -4.98 -27.81
C LEU A 652 -5.01 -3.86 -27.04
N ILE A 653 -6.15 -4.15 -26.38
CA ILE A 653 -6.87 -3.18 -25.55
C ILE A 653 -6.11 -2.87 -24.25
N ILE A 654 -5.49 -3.87 -23.62
CA ILE A 654 -4.71 -3.71 -22.38
C ILE A 654 -3.42 -2.93 -22.65
N GLN A 655 -2.80 -3.12 -23.83
CA GLN A 655 -1.60 -2.39 -24.23
C GLN A 655 -1.86 -0.95 -24.70
N ASP A 656 -3.12 -0.58 -24.96
CA ASP A 656 -3.46 0.76 -25.43
C ASP A 656 -3.38 1.81 -24.30
N ASP A 657 -2.55 2.84 -24.51
CA ASP A 657 -2.27 3.90 -23.53
C ASP A 657 -3.50 4.76 -23.17
N LEU A 658 -4.50 4.79 -24.04
CA LEU A 658 -5.70 5.61 -23.91
C LEU A 658 -6.86 4.86 -23.25
N ILE A 659 -6.85 3.52 -23.26
CA ILE A 659 -7.95 2.66 -22.82
C ILE A 659 -7.50 1.70 -21.70
N GLY A 660 -6.36 1.03 -21.84
CA GLY A 660 -5.89 -0.06 -20.97
C GLY A 660 -5.61 0.35 -19.51
N LYS A 661 -5.43 1.65 -19.24
CA LYS A 661 -5.21 2.20 -17.88
C LYS A 661 -6.48 2.33 -17.04
N ARG A 662 -7.66 2.02 -17.60
CA ARG A 662 -8.96 2.18 -16.95
C ARG A 662 -9.69 0.83 -16.86
N PRO A 663 -9.64 0.14 -15.71
CA PRO A 663 -10.23 -1.19 -15.54
C PRO A 663 -11.74 -1.24 -15.81
N ASP A 664 -12.45 -0.16 -15.49
CA ASP A 664 -13.88 0.01 -15.77
C ASP A 664 -14.18 0.03 -17.28
N TRP A 665 -13.24 0.53 -18.10
CA TRP A 665 -13.40 0.55 -19.56
C TRP A 665 -13.02 -0.79 -20.17
N VAL A 666 -11.95 -1.41 -19.69
CA VAL A 666 -11.51 -2.74 -20.13
C VAL A 666 -12.61 -3.79 -19.88
N SER A 667 -13.24 -3.76 -18.70
CA SER A 667 -14.34 -4.67 -18.34
C SER A 667 -15.59 -4.48 -19.22
N LEU A 668 -15.94 -3.23 -19.56
CA LEU A 668 -17.01 -2.94 -20.52
C LEU A 668 -16.68 -3.52 -21.90
N ILE A 669 -15.47 -3.28 -22.40
CA ILE A 669 -15.02 -3.73 -23.72
C ILE A 669 -14.99 -5.25 -23.79
N GLU A 670 -14.50 -5.92 -22.75
CA GLU A 670 -14.47 -7.37 -22.64
C GLU A 670 -15.88 -7.96 -22.67
N THR A 671 -16.81 -7.38 -21.89
CA THR A 671 -18.21 -7.83 -21.87
C THR A 671 -18.88 -7.66 -23.23
N SER A 672 -18.71 -6.49 -23.86
CA SER A 672 -19.23 -6.23 -25.22
C SER A 672 -18.59 -7.14 -26.27
N PHE A 673 -17.31 -7.48 -26.13
CA PHE A 673 -16.60 -8.34 -27.09
C PHE A 673 -17.01 -9.80 -26.95
N ASN A 674 -17.22 -10.27 -25.73
CA ASN A 674 -17.77 -11.61 -25.47
C ASN A 674 -19.20 -11.73 -26.03
N GLN A 675 -20.04 -10.71 -25.84
CA GLN A 675 -21.37 -10.68 -26.44
C GLN A 675 -21.32 -10.65 -27.98
N PHE A 676 -20.41 -9.87 -28.55
CA PHE A 676 -20.17 -9.86 -29.99
C PHE A 676 -19.75 -11.24 -30.52
N ASN A 677 -18.86 -11.96 -29.82
CA ASN A 677 -18.43 -13.29 -30.24
C ASN A 677 -19.57 -14.32 -30.22
N GLU A 678 -20.52 -14.19 -29.29
CA GLU A 678 -21.73 -15.03 -29.30
C GLU A 678 -22.66 -14.70 -30.48
N GLU A 679 -22.81 -13.42 -30.82
CA GLU A 679 -23.60 -12.98 -32.00
C GLU A 679 -22.93 -13.39 -33.32
N LEU A 680 -21.60 -13.37 -33.37
CA LEU A 680 -20.83 -13.83 -34.54
C LEU A 680 -20.94 -15.34 -34.76
N LYS A 681 -21.05 -16.14 -33.68
CA LYS A 681 -21.36 -17.58 -33.80
C LYS A 681 -22.74 -17.82 -34.41
N ALA A 682 -23.70 -16.93 -34.15
CA ALA A 682 -25.05 -17.03 -34.70
C ALA A 682 -25.15 -16.54 -36.16
N ASN A 683 -24.24 -15.68 -36.61
CA ASN A 683 -24.21 -15.17 -37.98
C ASN A 683 -22.74 -14.99 -38.47
N PRO A 684 -22.10 -16.08 -38.93
CA PRO A 684 -20.67 -16.10 -39.24
C PRO A 684 -20.29 -15.32 -40.50
N ASP A 685 -21.24 -15.10 -41.42
CA ASP A 685 -21.02 -14.46 -42.73
C ASP A 685 -21.11 -12.92 -42.69
N MET A 686 -21.04 -12.31 -41.50
CA MET A 686 -21.03 -10.85 -41.39
C MET A 686 -19.79 -10.27 -42.07
N GLY A 687 -19.95 -9.31 -42.98
CA GLY A 687 -18.82 -8.53 -43.50
C GLY A 687 -18.21 -7.61 -42.42
N ILE A 688 -16.95 -7.19 -42.60
CA ILE A 688 -16.22 -6.31 -41.67
C ILE A 688 -17.04 -5.06 -41.27
N GLY A 689 -17.76 -4.45 -42.22
CA GLY A 689 -18.62 -3.29 -41.96
C GLY A 689 -19.78 -3.60 -41.00
N SER A 690 -20.38 -4.78 -41.12
CA SER A 690 -21.44 -5.26 -40.22
C SER A 690 -20.87 -5.62 -38.85
N LYS A 691 -19.73 -6.31 -38.79
CA LYS A 691 -19.03 -6.63 -37.52
C LYS A 691 -18.68 -5.36 -36.73
N LYS A 692 -18.19 -4.33 -37.43
CA LYS A 692 -17.91 -3.02 -36.85
C LYS A 692 -19.17 -2.40 -36.23
N HIS A 693 -20.27 -2.33 -37.01
CA HIS A 693 -21.48 -1.68 -36.57
C HIS A 693 -22.12 -2.39 -35.36
N GLU A 694 -22.09 -3.72 -35.37
CA GLU A 694 -22.62 -4.54 -34.28
C GLU A 694 -21.81 -4.35 -32.99
N PHE A 695 -20.49 -4.40 -33.07
CA PHE A 695 -19.64 -4.17 -31.90
C PHE A 695 -19.76 -2.74 -31.36
N GLU A 696 -19.91 -1.75 -32.23
CA GLU A 696 -20.15 -0.35 -31.85
C GLU A 696 -21.51 -0.17 -31.15
N ARG A 697 -22.55 -0.89 -31.59
CA ARG A 697 -23.86 -0.93 -30.92
C ARG A 697 -23.73 -1.50 -29.50
N LEU A 698 -23.05 -2.63 -29.35
CA LEU A 698 -22.85 -3.31 -28.05
C LEU A 698 -22.07 -2.44 -27.06
N LEU A 699 -21.03 -1.73 -27.51
CA LEU A 699 -20.29 -0.78 -26.67
C LEU A 699 -21.17 0.41 -26.23
N ALA A 700 -22.03 0.92 -27.11
CA ALA A 700 -22.92 2.03 -26.80
C ALA A 700 -24.03 1.62 -25.81
N GLU A 701 -24.53 0.38 -25.91
CA GLU A 701 -25.53 -0.19 -25.00
C GLU A 701 -24.93 -0.49 -23.61
N GLY A 702 -23.79 -1.17 -23.55
CA GLY A 702 -23.11 -1.45 -22.28
C GLY A 702 -22.73 -0.17 -21.53
N LYS A 703 -22.23 0.84 -22.24
CA LYS A 703 -21.95 2.17 -21.65
C LYS A 703 -23.19 2.80 -21.01
N ARG A 704 -24.37 2.67 -21.63
CA ARG A 704 -25.63 3.25 -21.11
C ARG A 704 -26.10 2.51 -19.85
N LEU A 705 -25.92 1.19 -19.80
CA LEU A 705 -26.27 0.36 -18.66
C LEU A 705 -25.36 0.62 -17.45
N ASP A 706 -24.05 0.75 -17.68
CA ASP A 706 -23.05 0.83 -16.60
C ASP A 706 -22.72 2.26 -16.16
N LYS A 707 -23.31 3.30 -16.78
CA LYS A 707 -23.11 4.73 -16.47
C LYS A 707 -21.62 5.14 -16.34
N ILE A 708 -20.76 4.55 -17.17
CA ILE A 708 -19.30 4.73 -17.09
C ILE A 708 -18.90 6.17 -17.47
N LYS A 709 -18.31 6.89 -16.52
CA LYS A 709 -17.84 8.28 -16.69
C LYS A 709 -16.54 8.33 -17.52
N GLY A 710 -16.49 9.23 -18.50
CA GLY A 710 -15.30 9.52 -19.31
C GLY A 710 -15.11 8.66 -20.56
N PHE A 711 -15.92 7.62 -20.76
CA PHE A 711 -15.87 6.77 -21.96
C PHE A 711 -16.67 7.38 -23.13
N GLY A 712 -16.20 8.53 -23.65
CA GLY A 712 -16.88 9.31 -24.69
C GLY A 712 -16.78 8.72 -26.10
N ALA A 713 -17.39 9.40 -27.09
CA ALA A 713 -17.37 8.97 -28.50
C ALA A 713 -15.94 8.78 -29.05
N GLN A 714 -14.99 9.61 -28.62
CA GLN A 714 -13.58 9.47 -29.01
C GLN A 714 -12.96 8.14 -28.57
N LYS A 715 -13.34 7.62 -27.39
CA LYS A 715 -12.81 6.34 -26.87
C LYS A 715 -13.47 5.15 -27.54
N ILE A 716 -14.77 5.25 -27.84
CA ILE A 716 -15.48 4.25 -28.64
C ILE A 716 -14.82 4.13 -30.02
N ASN A 717 -14.54 5.25 -30.69
CA ASN A 717 -13.86 5.24 -31.99
C ASN A 717 -12.46 4.58 -31.93
N GLU A 718 -11.73 4.80 -30.84
CA GLU A 718 -10.41 4.19 -30.63
C GLU A 718 -10.49 2.67 -30.45
N VAL A 719 -11.44 2.19 -29.63
CA VAL A 719 -11.71 0.75 -29.47
C VAL A 719 -12.12 0.11 -30.80
N ILE A 720 -12.96 0.79 -31.58
CA ILE A 720 -13.38 0.32 -32.90
C ILE A 720 -12.21 0.28 -33.89
N ARG A 721 -11.27 1.24 -33.83
CA ARG A 721 -10.04 1.21 -34.64
C ARG A 721 -9.18 -0.01 -34.31
N ILE A 722 -8.98 -0.29 -33.01
CA ILE A 722 -8.23 -1.47 -32.54
C ILE A 722 -8.93 -2.76 -32.98
N PHE A 723 -10.26 -2.81 -32.86
CA PHE A 723 -11.07 -3.97 -33.24
C PHE A 723 -11.03 -4.27 -34.74
N ILE A 724 -11.11 -3.24 -35.60
CA ILE A 724 -10.97 -3.41 -37.05
C ILE A 724 -9.58 -3.93 -37.39
N THR A 725 -8.53 -3.37 -36.76
CA THR A 725 -7.15 -3.84 -36.96
C THR A 725 -7.00 -5.31 -36.55
N TYR A 726 -7.62 -5.69 -35.42
CA TYR A 726 -7.65 -7.06 -34.94
C TYR A 726 -8.36 -8.00 -35.94
N ILE A 727 -9.54 -7.65 -36.43
CA ILE A 727 -10.27 -8.47 -37.41
C ILE A 727 -9.48 -8.58 -38.71
N GLN A 728 -8.95 -7.48 -39.25
CA GLN A 728 -8.17 -7.48 -40.48
C GLN A 728 -6.86 -8.28 -40.38
N SER A 729 -6.33 -8.46 -39.16
CA SER A 729 -5.16 -9.31 -38.92
C SER A 729 -5.49 -10.79 -38.73
N ASN A 730 -6.79 -11.14 -38.57
CA ASN A 730 -7.27 -12.48 -38.24
C ASN A 730 -8.30 -13.09 -39.22
N GLU A 731 -8.88 -12.28 -40.10
CA GLU A 731 -9.43 -12.73 -41.40
C GLU A 731 -8.31 -12.94 -42.41
#